data_AF-A0A1G4U3F7-F1
#
_entry.id   AF-A0A1G4U3F7-F1
#
_cell.length_a   1.000
_cell.length_b   1.000
_cell.length_c   1.000
_cell.angle_alpha   90.00
_cell.angle_beta   90.00
_cell.angle_gamma   90.00
#
_symmetry.space_group_name_H-M   'P 1'
#
loop_
_entity.id
_entity.type
_entity.pdbx_description
1 polymer ?
#
loop_
_entity_poly.entity_id
_entity_poly.type
_entity_poly.pdbx_seq_one_letter_code
_entity_poly.pdbx_strand_id
1 'polypeptide(L)'
;MELFPGVFETEWEQRKAALLHERSLLNRRFADEDELRRRGGVVPTASPLPGSGAGRFGFGKRIGIFARAKGQGHASEPSMRSRFAGLASGSQPAVVKMASFGGGGRLGAMINYVSRNGRIVVENERGEQLKGRDELPAVRGEWDHVMKNRAESRDIGAFSLEVKEPADPAADVYEEARRLLKRGLGERSFAYAVTPHDDGNGYLIEGVAVLRDREGERLTGDKKASEIVQGRLGGEGAEQEGKMTFCFFGYGNGAAYGSSRLRDLVDRHHGAVQDDSGNAIADATQAGNLVQLEWRDQLHSRKPRDLMHVIMSARAGTDVQAFHAAARDFLAQEFIGHRYVFSLHDPSQDPKAEDAGGKRPHVHVHAIVAMRSDAGDRIETTIPAFRHWRVTLAEKAHAHGIRMEMTDRRERASAAAYTRNQVRPTSRAGRTQHEGTSPAAQRRYDAKRADGQSIARREDSRIYSYSARQEWLTLARKGQDSDVRQFASDQIKRLKSVASRIKSVEREGSGNGNSYSQFRINLVKLMKVVSEGETMRHMTRQEFEVYEKRVERALFQAQRVAPGEQRKSFEEIATAAREHVNVRRELMELRERSVPPERDGERAVGEQNDDPRARWDDAVSRHGLRTVEAANQVMLEVERYRDEIEKAESGKRDSQKATLEAGLQREIARAAELGAAGNTLIREIAEVDEELRVAIGRAEHSRDGRNKSKATGMRSVDTPAEVNEDIEHGDGPARRPADAEEERDPADPDRARQERFTTRAADTTRTDSAQQHISRLEEIQREADEKREQDRDERER
;
A
#
# COMPACT_ATOMS: atom_id res chain seq x y z
N MET A 1 -26.31 1.28 -0.68
CA MET A 1 -26.07 2.33 0.34
C MET A 1 -26.83 3.54 -0.17
N GLU A 2 -28.04 3.72 0.35
CA GLU A 2 -28.88 4.86 0.05
C GLU A 2 -28.19 6.10 0.63
N LEU A 3 -27.95 7.11 -0.20
CA LEU A 3 -27.53 8.42 0.30
C LEU A 3 -28.76 9.04 0.95
N PHE A 4 -28.80 9.01 2.29
CA PHE A 4 -29.79 9.72 3.10
C PHE A 4 -29.38 11.20 3.20
N PRO A 5 -30.32 12.15 3.07
CA PRO A 5 -30.06 13.59 3.23
C PRO A 5 -29.29 13.96 4.50
N GLY A 6 -29.52 13.26 5.61
CA GLY A 6 -28.83 13.52 6.89
C GLY A 6 -27.31 13.29 6.87
N VAL A 7 -26.78 12.40 6.01
CA VAL A 7 -25.32 12.22 5.86
C VAL A 7 -24.70 13.42 5.15
N PHE A 8 -25.48 14.02 4.23
CA PHE A 8 -25.07 15.22 3.53
C PHE A 8 -25.12 16.43 4.47
N GLU A 9 -26.22 16.63 5.21
CA GLU A 9 -26.35 17.72 6.20
C GLU A 9 -25.23 17.70 7.27
N THR A 10 -24.94 16.52 7.83
CA THR A 10 -23.90 16.35 8.86
C THR A 10 -22.48 16.65 8.34
N GLU A 11 -22.16 16.29 7.10
CA GLU A 11 -20.88 16.62 6.49
C GLU A 11 -20.73 18.14 6.27
N TRP A 12 -21.82 18.83 5.94
CA TRP A 12 -21.85 20.28 5.78
C TRP A 12 -21.76 21.03 7.11
N GLU A 13 -22.45 20.57 8.15
CA GLU A 13 -22.36 21.14 9.49
C GLU A 13 -20.95 21.02 10.07
N GLN A 14 -20.29 19.87 9.86
CA GLN A 14 -18.89 19.68 10.27
C GLN A 14 -17.94 20.65 9.56
N ARG A 15 -18.14 20.88 8.25
CA ARG A 15 -17.34 21.83 7.47
C ARG A 15 -17.63 23.29 7.84
N LYS A 16 -18.90 23.64 8.10
CA LYS A 16 -19.31 24.95 8.64
C LYS A 16 -18.65 25.20 9.99
N ALA A 17 -18.66 24.21 10.89
CA ALA A 17 -18.01 24.31 12.20
C ALA A 17 -16.49 24.55 12.08
N ALA A 18 -15.82 23.89 11.11
CA ALA A 18 -14.40 24.11 10.85
C ALA A 18 -14.09 25.54 10.35
N LEU A 19 -14.93 26.10 9.47
CA LEU A 19 -14.76 27.48 8.98
C LEU A 19 -15.11 28.54 10.03
N LEU A 20 -16.15 28.30 10.84
CA LEU A 20 -16.48 29.18 11.97
C LEU A 20 -15.37 29.17 13.03
N HIS A 21 -14.76 28.01 13.26
CA HIS A 21 -13.56 27.91 14.10
C HIS A 21 -12.39 28.71 13.50
N GLU A 22 -12.14 28.64 12.19
CA GLU A 22 -11.14 29.47 11.50
C GLU A 22 -11.44 30.98 11.62
N ARG A 23 -12.70 31.39 11.46
CA ARG A 23 -13.17 32.78 11.69
C ARG A 23 -12.92 33.22 13.12
N SER A 24 -13.17 32.36 14.10
CA SER A 24 -12.93 32.67 15.51
C SER A 24 -11.43 32.82 15.84
N LEU A 25 -10.56 32.05 15.17
CA LEU A 25 -9.12 32.14 15.33
C LEU A 25 -8.55 33.43 14.73
N LEU A 26 -9.08 33.86 13.57
CA LEU A 26 -8.70 35.13 12.97
C LEU A 26 -9.17 36.32 13.81
N ASN A 27 -10.42 36.30 14.30
CA ASN A 27 -10.91 37.34 15.23
C ASN A 27 -10.12 37.39 16.55
N ARG A 28 -9.68 36.24 17.10
CA ARG A 28 -8.79 36.19 18.27
C ARG A 28 -7.42 36.80 17.99
N ARG A 29 -6.82 36.53 16.82
CA ARG A 29 -5.55 37.15 16.42
C ARG A 29 -5.65 38.68 16.35
N PHE A 30 -6.76 39.24 15.88
CA PHE A 30 -6.97 40.69 15.88
C PHE A 30 -7.15 41.27 17.29
N ALA A 31 -7.85 40.56 18.19
CA ALA A 31 -7.97 40.98 19.59
C ALA A 31 -6.61 40.92 20.32
N ASP A 32 -5.84 39.85 20.10
CA ASP A 32 -4.51 39.66 20.69
C ASP A 32 -3.48 40.66 20.11
N GLU A 33 -3.54 40.99 18.82
CA GLU A 33 -2.67 42.02 18.21
C GLU A 33 -3.03 43.45 18.67
N ASP A 34 -4.31 43.77 18.87
CA ASP A 34 -4.74 45.03 19.48
C ASP A 34 -4.38 45.12 20.98
N GLU A 35 -4.33 43.99 21.70
CA GLU A 35 -3.90 43.91 23.10
C GLU A 35 -2.35 43.96 23.23
N LEU A 36 -1.62 43.36 22.30
CA LEU A 36 -0.15 43.40 22.20
C LEU A 36 0.36 44.79 21.78
N ARG A 37 -0.36 45.51 20.91
CA ARG A 37 -0.05 46.92 20.58
C ARG A 37 -0.23 47.88 21.75
N ARG A 38 -1.08 47.54 22.72
CA ARG A 38 -1.22 48.31 23.98
C ARG A 38 -0.10 48.03 24.99
N ARG A 39 0.72 46.99 24.79
CA ARG A 39 1.83 46.59 25.66
C ARG A 39 3.17 46.53 24.91
N GLY A 40 3.55 47.64 24.26
CA GLY A 40 4.93 47.87 23.87
C GLY A 40 5.76 48.41 25.04
N GLY A 41 6.83 47.72 25.42
CA GLY A 41 7.85 48.29 26.32
C GLY A 41 8.88 47.31 26.87
N VAL A 42 10.08 47.32 26.27
CA VAL A 42 11.41 47.01 26.86
C VAL A 42 11.93 45.54 26.82
N VAL A 43 13.13 45.41 26.24
CA VAL A 43 14.13 44.28 26.26
C VAL A 43 15.20 44.66 27.34
N PRO A 44 16.10 43.82 27.95
CA PRO A 44 16.59 42.49 27.51
C PRO A 44 17.12 41.46 28.57
N THR A 45 17.58 40.29 28.04
CA THR A 45 18.70 39.38 28.47
C THR A 45 18.51 38.12 29.35
N ALA A 46 19.25 37.07 28.91
CA ALA A 46 19.93 35.96 29.62
C ALA A 46 19.21 34.61 29.93
N SER A 47 19.91 33.50 29.59
CA SER A 47 19.69 32.08 30.00
C SER A 47 20.38 31.78 31.38
N PRO A 48 20.25 30.62 32.09
CA PRO A 48 19.80 29.26 31.70
C PRO A 48 18.87 28.48 32.71
N LEU A 49 18.47 27.24 32.32
CA LEU A 49 17.57 26.19 32.89
C LEU A 49 17.84 25.71 34.35
N PRO A 50 17.11 24.73 35.02
CA PRO A 50 15.93 23.88 34.65
C PRO A 50 14.83 23.63 35.75
N GLY A 51 13.69 22.99 35.40
CA GLY A 51 13.00 22.00 36.27
C GLY A 51 11.47 22.07 36.52
N SER A 52 10.71 21.10 35.94
CA SER A 52 9.37 20.54 36.34
C SER A 52 8.14 21.47 36.45
N GLY A 53 6.91 21.16 36.06
CA GLY A 53 6.25 19.98 35.47
C GLY A 53 4.71 20.21 35.44
N ALA A 54 4.03 19.48 34.55
CA ALA A 54 2.56 19.30 34.39
C ALA A 54 1.75 20.34 33.57
N GLY A 55 1.10 19.85 32.50
CA GLY A 55 0.03 20.56 31.79
C GLY A 55 -0.16 20.06 30.34
N ARG A 56 -1.26 19.35 30.09
CA ARG A 56 -1.54 18.49 28.92
C ARG A 56 -2.33 19.27 27.84
N PHE A 57 -2.31 18.72 26.61
CA PHE A 57 -3.15 18.97 25.43
C PHE A 57 -2.69 20.02 24.40
N GLY A 58 -1.96 19.51 23.39
CA GLY A 58 -1.82 20.11 22.07
C GLY A 58 -1.84 19.02 20.99
N PHE A 59 -2.89 19.01 20.18
CA PHE A 59 -2.99 18.24 18.93
C PHE A 59 -1.99 18.79 17.92
N GLY A 60 -0.77 18.24 17.94
CA GLY A 60 0.26 18.51 16.94
C GLY A 60 0.33 17.36 15.93
N LYS A 61 -0.16 17.61 14.71
CA LYS A 61 0.17 16.84 13.50
C LYS A 61 1.67 17.02 13.24
N ARG A 62 2.51 16.20 13.89
CA ARG A 62 3.92 16.06 13.50
C ARG A 62 3.98 15.16 12.27
N ILE A 63 3.98 15.79 11.10
CA ILE A 63 4.59 15.22 9.90
C ILE A 63 6.08 15.20 10.20
N GLY A 64 6.59 14.03 10.61
CA GLY A 64 8.02 13.77 10.58
C GLY A 64 8.44 13.78 9.12
N ILE A 65 9.05 14.89 8.69
CA ILE A 65 9.81 14.97 7.45
C ILE A 65 11.01 14.06 7.66
N PHE A 66 10.92 12.83 7.15
CA PHE A 66 12.11 12.06 6.84
C PHE A 66 12.87 12.82 5.77
N ALA A 67 14.10 13.18 6.08
CA ALA A 67 15.07 13.67 5.12
C ALA A 67 15.12 12.67 3.96
N ARG A 68 14.59 13.08 2.80
CA ARG A 68 14.75 12.34 1.55
C ARG A 68 16.25 12.25 1.27
N ALA A 69 16.78 11.05 1.38
CA ALA A 69 18.00 10.69 0.67
C ALA A 69 17.80 11.07 -0.81
N LYS A 70 18.72 11.88 -1.33
CA LYS A 70 18.78 12.26 -2.74
C LYS A 70 18.94 11.00 -3.61
N GLY A 71 18.12 10.90 -4.65
CA GLY A 71 18.40 10.13 -5.87
C GLY A 71 18.23 8.61 -5.80
N GLN A 72 16.99 8.12 -5.93
CA GLN A 72 16.75 6.79 -6.49
C GLN A 72 15.64 6.89 -7.54
N GLY A 73 15.94 6.45 -8.76
CA GLY A 73 15.00 6.44 -9.87
C GLY A 73 13.85 5.49 -9.59
N HIS A 74 12.76 6.00 -9.02
CA HIS A 74 11.51 5.26 -8.95
C HIS A 74 10.98 5.07 -10.38
N ALA A 75 10.81 3.82 -10.81
CA ALA A 75 10.18 3.56 -12.09
C ALA A 75 8.75 4.11 -12.10
N SER A 76 8.52 5.07 -13.00
CA SER A 76 7.18 5.54 -13.31
C SER A 76 6.36 4.36 -13.85
N GLU A 77 5.13 4.18 -13.37
CA GLU A 77 4.26 3.13 -13.89
C GLU A 77 4.09 3.30 -15.42
N PRO A 78 4.39 2.25 -16.22
CA PRO A 78 4.15 2.30 -17.66
C PRO A 78 2.67 2.58 -17.97
N SER A 79 2.42 3.33 -19.05
CA SER A 79 1.05 3.63 -19.48
C SER A 79 0.22 2.35 -19.66
N MET A 80 -1.09 2.43 -19.42
CA MET A 80 -2.00 1.29 -19.63
C MET A 80 -1.84 0.70 -21.03
N ARG A 81 -1.68 1.55 -22.05
CA ARG A 81 -1.48 1.13 -23.44
C ARG A 81 -0.25 0.25 -23.62
N SER A 82 0.88 0.65 -23.05
CA SER A 82 2.13 -0.12 -23.13
C SER A 82 1.98 -1.47 -22.42
N ARG A 83 1.45 -1.48 -21.18
CA ARG A 83 1.21 -2.74 -20.45
C ARG A 83 0.25 -3.67 -21.20
N PHE A 84 -0.81 -3.12 -21.78
CA PHE A 84 -1.82 -3.90 -22.50
C PHE A 84 -1.26 -4.50 -23.80
N ALA A 85 -0.39 -3.77 -24.51
CA ALA A 85 0.31 -4.30 -25.67
C ALA A 85 1.25 -5.46 -25.28
N GLY A 86 2.01 -5.31 -24.19
CA GLY A 86 2.86 -6.39 -23.65
C GLY A 86 2.04 -7.63 -23.29
N LEU A 87 0.95 -7.46 -22.53
CA LEU A 87 0.04 -8.55 -22.16
C LEU A 87 -0.56 -9.26 -23.38
N ALA A 88 -1.01 -8.49 -24.37
CA ALA A 88 -1.60 -9.03 -25.60
C ALA A 88 -0.57 -9.78 -26.46
N SER A 89 0.71 -9.42 -26.33
CA SER A 89 1.84 -10.09 -26.99
C SER A 89 2.37 -11.30 -26.21
N GLY A 90 1.73 -11.66 -25.08
CA GLY A 90 2.07 -12.84 -24.28
C GLY A 90 2.92 -12.59 -23.03
N SER A 91 3.11 -11.33 -22.60
CA SER A 91 3.71 -11.01 -21.30
C SER A 91 2.87 -11.58 -20.16
N GLN A 92 3.55 -12.07 -19.13
CA GLN A 92 2.90 -12.64 -17.94
C GLN A 92 2.58 -11.56 -16.89
N PRO A 93 1.62 -11.77 -15.96
CA PRO A 93 1.36 -10.80 -14.92
C PRO A 93 2.44 -10.80 -13.83
N ALA A 94 2.88 -9.62 -13.38
CA ALA A 94 3.69 -9.45 -12.18
C ALA A 94 2.86 -9.71 -10.93
N VAL A 95 3.32 -10.65 -10.10
CA VAL A 95 2.62 -11.08 -8.89
C VAL A 95 3.51 -10.87 -7.68
N VAL A 96 3.23 -9.80 -6.93
CA VAL A 96 3.71 -9.58 -5.56
C VAL A 96 2.54 -9.69 -4.60
N LYS A 97 2.68 -10.51 -3.56
CA LYS A 97 1.65 -10.79 -2.55
C LYS A 97 2.25 -10.77 -1.15
N MET A 98 1.57 -10.11 -0.21
CA MET A 98 1.83 -10.33 1.21
C MET A 98 1.07 -11.58 1.66
N ALA A 99 1.81 -12.55 2.16
CA ALA A 99 1.30 -13.82 2.64
C ALA A 99 0.92 -13.76 4.12
N SER A 100 1.76 -13.14 4.95
CA SER A 100 1.52 -12.96 6.38
C SER A 100 2.39 -11.87 7.00
N PHE A 101 2.05 -11.48 8.23
CA PHE A 101 2.93 -10.76 9.14
C PHE A 101 3.32 -11.67 10.31
N GLY A 102 4.44 -11.36 10.96
CA GLY A 102 4.88 -12.02 12.19
C GLY A 102 5.51 -11.04 13.18
N GLY A 103 5.57 -11.42 14.45
CA GLY A 103 6.48 -10.79 15.42
C GLY A 103 7.86 -11.43 15.38
N GLY A 104 8.84 -10.80 16.03
CA GLY A 104 10.23 -11.27 16.02
C GLY A 104 10.42 -12.75 16.43
N GLY A 105 9.66 -13.22 17.43
CA GLY A 105 9.69 -14.63 17.85
C GLY A 105 9.31 -15.66 16.78
N ARG A 106 8.65 -15.24 15.68
CA ARG A 106 8.28 -16.13 14.57
C ARG A 106 9.36 -16.24 13.49
N LEU A 107 10.45 -15.46 13.57
CA LEU A 107 11.47 -15.38 12.52
C LEU A 107 12.04 -16.77 12.16
N GLY A 108 12.50 -17.52 13.16
CA GLY A 108 13.09 -18.85 12.94
C GLY A 108 12.11 -19.82 12.27
N ALA A 109 10.85 -19.87 12.72
CA ALA A 109 9.82 -20.71 12.11
C ALA A 109 9.52 -20.29 10.65
N MET A 110 9.52 -19.00 10.36
CA MET A 110 9.32 -18.48 8.99
C MET A 110 10.50 -18.82 8.08
N ILE A 111 11.74 -18.66 8.57
CA ILE A 111 12.96 -19.04 7.86
C ILE A 111 12.99 -20.56 7.59
N ASN A 112 12.67 -21.38 8.59
CA ASN A 112 12.57 -22.83 8.44
C ASN A 112 11.50 -23.21 7.42
N TYR A 113 10.35 -22.54 7.42
CA TYR A 113 9.30 -22.77 6.43
C TYR A 113 9.78 -22.46 5.00
N VAL A 114 10.42 -21.31 4.77
CA VAL A 114 10.88 -20.92 3.42
C VAL A 114 12.10 -21.70 2.97
N SER A 115 12.97 -22.16 3.86
CA SER A 115 14.13 -22.99 3.52
C SER A 115 13.82 -24.48 3.42
N ARG A 116 12.56 -24.90 3.65
CA ARG A 116 12.17 -26.32 3.81
C ARG A 116 13.03 -27.04 4.85
N ASN A 117 13.18 -26.42 6.02
CA ASN A 117 14.01 -26.88 7.12
C ASN A 117 15.51 -26.96 6.75
N GLY A 118 16.01 -25.96 6.01
CA GLY A 118 17.42 -25.84 5.61
C GLY A 118 17.82 -26.60 4.34
N ARG A 119 16.87 -27.26 3.65
CA ARG A 119 17.13 -28.01 2.40
C ARG A 119 17.31 -27.10 1.19
N ILE A 120 16.65 -25.95 1.19
CA ILE A 120 16.76 -24.93 0.15
C ILE A 120 17.60 -23.78 0.69
N VAL A 121 18.50 -23.28 -0.16
CA VAL A 121 19.34 -22.12 0.12
C VAL A 121 18.46 -20.90 0.39
N VAL A 122 18.90 -20.11 1.36
CA VAL A 122 18.34 -18.81 1.70
C VAL A 122 19.40 -17.76 1.41
N GLU A 123 19.04 -16.72 0.67
CA GLU A 123 19.93 -15.59 0.39
C GLU A 123 19.50 -14.37 1.22
N ASN A 124 20.45 -13.62 1.78
CA ASN A 124 20.16 -12.40 2.55
C ASN A 124 20.35 -11.12 1.72
N GLU A 125 20.15 -9.95 2.34
CA GLU A 125 20.27 -8.65 1.67
C GLU A 125 21.69 -8.32 1.17
N ARG A 126 22.70 -9.04 1.65
CA ARG A 126 24.11 -8.89 1.27
C ARG A 126 24.53 -9.83 0.13
N GLY A 127 23.61 -10.69 -0.32
CA GLY A 127 23.89 -11.74 -1.30
C GLY A 127 24.58 -12.97 -0.70
N GLU A 128 24.70 -13.05 0.62
CA GLU A 128 25.25 -14.24 1.30
C GLU A 128 24.22 -15.37 1.24
N GLN A 129 24.69 -16.57 0.88
CA GLN A 129 23.88 -17.77 0.79
C GLN A 129 24.05 -18.59 2.07
N LEU A 130 22.95 -18.81 2.78
CA LEU A 130 22.86 -19.59 4.01
C LEU A 130 22.23 -20.95 3.72
N LYS A 131 22.87 -22.03 4.20
CA LYS A 131 22.40 -23.40 3.98
C LYS A 131 22.56 -24.24 5.25
N GLY A 132 21.63 -25.17 5.46
CA GLY A 132 21.68 -26.06 6.62
C GLY A 132 21.01 -25.46 7.87
N ARG A 133 20.77 -26.29 8.88
CA ARG A 133 20.00 -25.91 10.07
C ARG A 133 20.77 -25.06 11.07
N ASP A 134 22.10 -25.04 10.99
CA ASP A 134 22.95 -24.41 11.99
C ASP A 134 23.26 -22.93 11.68
N GLU A 135 23.20 -22.54 10.40
CA GLU A 135 23.44 -21.15 9.96
C GLU A 135 22.18 -20.27 10.11
N LEU A 136 20.98 -20.85 10.02
CA LEU A 136 19.71 -20.11 10.05
C LEU A 136 19.37 -19.46 11.41
N PRO A 137 19.70 -20.07 12.57
CA PRO A 137 19.51 -19.44 13.87
C PRO A 137 20.29 -18.13 14.05
N ALA A 138 21.46 -17.97 13.40
CA ALA A 138 22.28 -16.76 13.51
C ALA A 138 21.54 -15.50 13.04
N VAL A 139 20.70 -15.64 12.01
CA VAL A 139 19.85 -14.55 11.47
C VAL A 139 18.95 -13.95 12.56
N ARG A 140 18.48 -14.76 13.52
CA ARG A 140 17.62 -14.27 14.61
C ARG A 140 18.37 -13.33 15.53
N GLY A 141 19.62 -13.66 15.87
CA GLY A 141 20.47 -12.81 16.71
C GLY A 141 20.78 -11.49 16.01
N GLU A 142 21.13 -11.54 14.72
CA GLU A 142 21.41 -10.35 13.90
C GLU A 142 20.23 -9.39 13.78
N TRP A 143 18.99 -9.88 13.85
CA TRP A 143 17.80 -9.06 13.59
C TRP A 143 17.15 -8.52 14.87
N ASP A 144 17.59 -8.92 16.07
CA ASP A 144 16.86 -8.62 17.30
C ASP A 144 16.70 -7.09 17.54
N HIS A 145 17.70 -6.28 17.18
CA HIS A 145 17.65 -4.82 17.33
C HIS A 145 16.63 -4.13 16.42
N VAL A 146 16.27 -4.73 15.27
CA VAL A 146 15.21 -4.22 14.38
C VAL A 146 13.82 -4.76 14.73
N MET A 147 13.72 -5.73 15.65
CA MET A 147 12.44 -6.24 16.16
C MET A 147 11.96 -5.39 17.34
N LYS A 148 10.67 -5.00 17.36
CA LYS A 148 10.09 -4.37 18.56
C LYS A 148 9.71 -5.39 19.63
N ASN A 149 9.57 -6.67 19.25
CA ASN A 149 9.19 -7.78 20.13
C ASN A 149 7.97 -7.45 21.02
N ARG A 150 7.02 -6.68 20.49
CA ARG A 150 5.87 -6.23 21.28
C ARG A 150 4.95 -7.42 21.56
N ALA A 151 4.55 -7.62 22.81
CA ALA A 151 3.60 -8.66 23.16
C ALA A 151 2.27 -8.49 22.38
N GLU A 152 1.67 -9.62 21.98
CA GLU A 152 0.30 -9.63 21.46
C GLU A 152 -0.67 -9.09 22.51
N SER A 153 -1.71 -8.40 22.07
CA SER A 153 -2.75 -7.98 23.01
C SER A 153 -3.51 -9.20 23.52
N ARG A 154 -3.74 -9.24 24.83
CA ARG A 154 -4.59 -10.24 25.49
C ARG A 154 -6.02 -9.75 25.43
N ASP A 155 -6.83 -10.27 24.53
CA ASP A 155 -8.15 -9.71 24.25
C ASP A 155 -9.25 -10.46 25.01
N ILE A 156 -9.04 -11.74 25.25
CA ILE A 156 -10.02 -12.66 25.82
C ILE A 156 -9.32 -13.53 26.86
N GLY A 157 -9.97 -13.72 28.01
CA GLY A 157 -9.56 -14.63 29.08
C GLY A 157 -10.57 -15.74 29.30
N ALA A 158 -10.10 -16.95 29.54
CA ALA A 158 -10.89 -18.06 30.06
C ALA A 158 -10.77 -18.07 31.58
N PHE A 159 -11.91 -18.21 32.26
CA PHE A 159 -12.00 -18.10 33.71
C PHE A 159 -12.84 -19.22 34.32
N SER A 160 -12.60 -19.46 35.60
CA SER A 160 -13.44 -20.26 36.49
C SER A 160 -13.77 -19.45 37.75
N LEU A 161 -14.97 -19.64 38.27
CA LEU A 161 -15.41 -19.13 39.56
C LEU A 161 -16.06 -20.28 40.33
N GLU A 162 -15.39 -20.72 41.39
CA GLU A 162 -15.90 -21.72 42.32
C GLU A 162 -16.70 -21.03 43.42
N VAL A 163 -17.94 -21.44 43.66
CA VAL A 163 -18.82 -20.93 44.72
C VAL A 163 -19.10 -22.07 45.68
N LYS A 164 -18.65 -21.95 46.94
CA LYS A 164 -18.73 -22.98 47.99
C LYS A 164 -19.97 -22.82 48.88
N GLU A 165 -21.03 -22.26 48.32
CA GLU A 165 -22.33 -22.10 48.97
C GLU A 165 -23.41 -22.62 48.04
N PRO A 166 -24.37 -23.41 48.53
CA PRO A 166 -25.48 -23.89 47.71
C PRO A 166 -26.30 -22.70 47.19
N ALA A 167 -26.69 -22.77 45.92
CA ALA A 167 -27.62 -21.80 45.35
C ALA A 167 -28.97 -21.89 46.08
N ASP A 168 -29.67 -20.76 46.21
CA ASP A 168 -31.03 -20.74 46.74
C ASP A 168 -31.93 -21.65 45.87
N PRO A 169 -32.58 -22.69 46.43
CA PRO A 169 -33.43 -23.60 45.67
C PRO A 169 -34.59 -22.91 44.94
N ALA A 170 -34.97 -21.69 45.35
CA ALA A 170 -36.00 -20.88 44.71
C ALA A 170 -35.45 -19.92 43.63
N ALA A 171 -34.13 -19.74 43.52
CA ALA A 171 -33.50 -18.83 42.59
C ALA A 171 -33.00 -19.54 41.31
N ASP A 172 -33.01 -18.83 40.20
CA ASP A 172 -32.36 -19.29 38.97
C ASP A 172 -30.83 -19.14 39.11
N VAL A 173 -30.14 -20.28 39.18
CA VAL A 173 -28.68 -20.35 39.34
C VAL A 173 -27.94 -19.59 38.23
N TYR A 174 -28.49 -19.53 37.01
CA TYR A 174 -27.88 -18.76 35.92
C TYR A 174 -28.01 -17.25 36.16
N GLU A 175 -29.15 -16.76 36.65
CA GLU A 175 -29.33 -15.35 37.02
C GLU A 175 -28.38 -14.94 38.15
N GLU A 176 -28.23 -15.81 39.16
CA GLU A 176 -27.29 -15.57 40.27
C GLU A 176 -25.84 -15.54 39.78
N ALA A 177 -25.43 -16.54 38.99
CA ALA A 177 -24.11 -16.59 38.36
C ALA A 177 -23.84 -15.34 37.53
N ARG A 178 -24.80 -14.89 36.71
CA ARG A 178 -24.68 -13.67 35.90
C ARG A 178 -24.47 -12.43 36.76
N ARG A 179 -25.20 -12.30 37.88
CA ARG A 179 -25.05 -11.19 38.82
C ARG A 179 -23.67 -11.18 39.46
N LEU A 180 -23.16 -12.33 39.89
CA LEU A 180 -21.80 -12.46 40.43
C LEU A 180 -20.74 -12.07 39.38
N LEU A 181 -20.87 -12.58 38.16
CA LEU A 181 -19.94 -12.27 37.08
C LEU A 181 -19.96 -10.78 36.70
N LYS A 182 -21.14 -10.12 36.65
CA LYS A 182 -21.22 -8.67 36.43
C LYS A 182 -20.56 -7.87 37.54
N ARG A 183 -20.66 -8.32 38.80
CA ARG A 183 -19.95 -7.68 39.93
C ARG A 183 -18.43 -7.77 39.78
N GLY A 184 -17.90 -8.92 39.38
CA GLY A 184 -16.45 -9.13 39.24
C GLY A 184 -15.86 -8.54 37.96
N LEU A 185 -16.48 -8.82 36.81
CA LEU A 185 -15.98 -8.47 35.48
C LEU A 185 -16.39 -7.05 35.04
N GLY A 186 -17.42 -6.47 35.68
CA GLY A 186 -17.98 -5.16 35.31
C GLY A 186 -18.75 -5.23 33.97
N GLU A 187 -18.67 -4.16 33.19
CA GLU A 187 -19.35 -3.99 31.89
C GLU A 187 -18.70 -4.77 30.73
N ARG A 188 -17.88 -5.77 31.02
CA ARG A 188 -17.22 -6.62 30.02
C ARG A 188 -18.21 -7.65 29.48
N SER A 189 -18.16 -7.91 28.17
CA SER A 189 -18.89 -9.04 27.60
C SER A 189 -18.27 -10.37 28.02
N PHE A 190 -19.11 -11.33 28.33
CA PHE A 190 -18.70 -12.68 28.72
C PHE A 190 -19.76 -13.71 28.35
N ALA A 191 -19.35 -14.98 28.33
CA ALA A 191 -20.25 -16.11 28.22
C ALA A 191 -19.80 -17.19 29.21
N TYR A 192 -20.75 -17.90 29.78
CA TYR A 192 -20.51 -18.78 30.90
C TYR A 192 -21.46 -19.98 30.92
N ALA A 193 -21.00 -21.05 31.54
CA ALA A 193 -21.77 -22.25 31.89
C ALA A 193 -21.72 -22.43 33.40
N VAL A 194 -22.75 -23.08 33.96
CA VAL A 194 -22.81 -23.39 35.39
C VAL A 194 -22.93 -24.90 35.56
N THR A 195 -22.08 -25.45 36.43
CA THR A 195 -22.09 -26.88 36.78
C THR A 195 -22.21 -27.01 38.30
N PRO A 196 -23.29 -27.62 38.83
CA PRO A 196 -23.39 -27.88 40.26
C PRO A 196 -22.31 -28.86 40.71
N HIS A 197 -21.85 -28.75 41.96
CA HIS A 197 -20.94 -29.74 42.54
C HIS A 197 -21.69 -31.04 42.88
N ASP A 198 -21.02 -32.18 42.72
CA ASP A 198 -21.58 -33.51 42.99
C ASP A 198 -21.97 -33.71 44.47
N ASP A 199 -21.36 -32.94 45.38
CA ASP A 199 -21.63 -32.96 46.83
C ASP A 199 -22.82 -32.10 47.25
N GLY A 200 -23.44 -31.36 46.31
CA GLY A 200 -24.56 -30.45 46.54
C GLY A 200 -24.19 -29.15 47.25
N ASN A 201 -22.91 -28.93 47.57
CA ASN A 201 -22.43 -27.74 48.28
C ASN A 201 -21.79 -26.73 47.32
N GLY A 202 -22.64 -26.18 46.45
CA GLY A 202 -22.31 -25.06 45.57
C GLY A 202 -22.16 -25.42 44.11
N TYR A 203 -21.45 -24.58 43.37
CA TYR A 203 -21.38 -24.68 41.91
C TYR A 203 -20.12 -24.05 41.33
N LEU A 204 -19.70 -24.57 40.19
CA LEU A 204 -18.62 -24.07 39.36
C LEU A 204 -19.18 -23.28 38.18
N ILE A 205 -18.71 -22.05 38.01
CA ILE A 205 -18.96 -21.26 36.81
C ILE A 205 -17.70 -21.28 35.95
N GLU A 206 -17.82 -21.72 34.72
CA GLU A 206 -16.74 -21.64 33.73
C GLU A 206 -17.13 -20.70 32.61
N GLY A 207 -16.19 -19.91 32.10
CA GLY A 207 -16.54 -18.96 31.06
C GLY A 207 -15.38 -18.34 30.32
N VAL A 208 -15.75 -17.47 29.38
CA VAL A 208 -14.86 -16.72 28.52
C VAL A 208 -15.29 -15.26 28.56
N ALA A 209 -14.35 -14.35 28.83
CA ALA A 209 -14.62 -12.92 28.96
C ALA A 209 -13.72 -12.07 28.06
N VAL A 210 -14.28 -10.99 27.51
CA VAL A 210 -13.51 -9.92 26.88
C VAL A 210 -12.75 -9.17 27.97
N LEU A 211 -11.43 -9.03 27.84
CA LEU A 211 -10.59 -8.47 28.91
C LEU A 211 -10.61 -6.94 28.96
N ARG A 212 -11.08 -6.28 27.88
CA ARG A 212 -11.22 -4.83 27.80
C ARG A 212 -12.68 -4.44 28.01
N ASP A 213 -12.94 -3.46 28.86
CA ASP A 213 -14.29 -2.87 29.00
C ASP A 213 -14.52 -1.71 28.02
N ARG A 214 -15.68 -1.05 28.15
CA ARG A 214 -16.12 0.04 27.27
C ARG A 214 -15.33 1.33 27.51
N GLU A 215 -14.95 1.56 28.76
CA GLU A 215 -14.17 2.71 29.25
C GLU A 215 -12.69 2.59 28.84
N GLY A 216 -12.24 1.37 28.54
CA GLY A 216 -10.92 1.05 28.02
C GLY A 216 -9.94 0.47 29.04
N GLU A 217 -10.37 0.20 30.27
CA GLU A 217 -9.63 -0.57 31.27
C GLU A 217 -9.40 -2.00 30.76
N ARG A 218 -8.20 -2.54 31.01
CA ARG A 218 -7.77 -3.82 30.45
C ARG A 218 -7.28 -4.75 31.54
N LEU A 219 -7.95 -5.88 31.68
CA LEU A 219 -7.48 -6.99 32.48
C LEU A 219 -6.37 -7.74 31.73
N THR A 220 -5.39 -8.24 32.48
CA THR A 220 -4.26 -8.98 31.93
C THR A 220 -4.57 -10.47 31.71
N GLY A 221 -5.68 -10.98 32.23
CA GLY A 221 -6.08 -12.39 32.11
C GLY A 221 -5.14 -13.38 32.80
N ASP A 222 -4.31 -12.91 33.73
CA ASP A 222 -3.36 -13.70 34.52
C ASP A 222 -3.71 -13.64 36.02
N LYS A 223 -2.81 -14.12 36.89
CA LYS A 223 -3.02 -14.13 38.34
C LYS A 223 -3.37 -12.75 38.90
N LYS A 224 -2.70 -11.69 38.44
CA LYS A 224 -2.99 -10.32 38.88
C LYS A 224 -4.39 -9.87 38.49
N ALA A 225 -4.85 -10.22 37.28
CA ALA A 225 -6.23 -9.96 36.89
C ALA A 225 -7.23 -10.77 37.73
N SER A 226 -6.86 -12.00 38.11
CA SER A 226 -7.67 -12.84 38.98
C SER A 226 -7.85 -12.21 40.36
N GLU A 227 -6.76 -11.68 40.96
CA GLU A 227 -6.80 -10.94 42.23
C GLU A 227 -7.68 -9.68 42.14
N ILE A 228 -7.63 -8.93 41.03
CA ILE A 228 -8.49 -7.76 40.81
C ILE A 228 -9.97 -8.15 40.77
N VAL A 229 -10.31 -9.21 40.03
CA VAL A 229 -11.69 -9.68 39.92
C VAL A 229 -12.17 -10.29 41.25
N GLN A 230 -11.33 -11.06 41.94
CA GLN A 230 -11.59 -11.60 43.27
C GLN A 230 -11.91 -10.48 44.27
N GLY A 231 -11.10 -9.41 44.30
CA GLY A 231 -11.32 -8.26 45.17
C GLY A 231 -12.59 -7.45 44.85
N ARG A 232 -13.13 -7.56 43.63
CA ARG A 232 -14.44 -6.98 43.27
C ARG A 232 -15.60 -7.90 43.69
N LEU A 233 -15.36 -9.20 43.81
CA LEU A 233 -16.35 -10.19 44.22
C LEU A 233 -16.57 -10.22 45.73
N GLY A 234 -15.52 -10.04 46.53
CA GLY A 234 -15.58 -9.88 47.98
C GLY A 234 -15.79 -8.42 48.38
N GLY A 235 -16.77 -8.13 49.24
CA GLY A 235 -16.86 -6.82 49.90
C GLY A 235 -15.76 -6.66 50.96
N GLU A 236 -15.61 -5.45 51.51
CA GLU A 236 -14.66 -5.19 52.61
C GLU A 236 -14.90 -6.17 53.79
N GLY A 237 -14.01 -7.16 53.96
CA GLY A 237 -14.00 -8.10 55.09
C GLY A 237 -13.46 -9.50 54.74
N ALA A 238 -12.54 -10.01 55.56
CA ALA A 238 -11.84 -11.30 55.38
C ALA A 238 -12.76 -12.56 55.42
N GLU A 239 -14.03 -12.42 55.81
CA GLU A 239 -14.99 -13.54 55.92
C GLU A 239 -15.65 -13.93 54.58
N GLN A 240 -15.59 -13.07 53.55
CA GLN A 240 -16.14 -13.37 52.22
C GLN A 240 -15.12 -14.01 51.25
N GLU A 241 -13.81 -13.90 51.52
CA GLU A 241 -12.75 -14.47 50.68
C GLU A 241 -12.74 -16.01 50.67
N GLY A 242 -13.31 -16.68 51.67
CA GLY A 242 -13.37 -18.14 51.75
C GLY A 242 -14.52 -18.80 50.98
N LYS A 243 -15.51 -18.04 50.53
CA LYS A 243 -16.76 -18.56 49.92
C LYS A 243 -16.69 -18.71 48.41
N MET A 244 -15.87 -17.90 47.75
CA MET A 244 -15.79 -17.82 46.30
C MET A 244 -14.35 -17.71 45.84
N THR A 245 -13.95 -18.44 44.81
CA THR A 245 -12.59 -18.39 44.25
C THR A 245 -12.64 -18.18 42.74
N PHE A 246 -12.18 -17.02 42.27
CA PHE A 246 -12.08 -16.64 40.87
C PHE A 246 -10.66 -16.82 40.34
N CYS A 247 -10.52 -17.45 39.16
CA CYS A 247 -9.23 -17.63 38.50
C CYS A 247 -9.35 -17.47 36.98
N PHE A 248 -8.44 -16.69 36.38
CA PHE A 248 -8.14 -16.82 34.96
C PHE A 248 -7.10 -17.92 34.75
N PHE A 249 -7.39 -18.87 33.85
CA PHE A 249 -6.49 -20.00 33.55
C PHE A 249 -5.99 -20.01 32.10
N GLY A 250 -6.38 -19.02 31.29
CA GLY A 250 -5.85 -18.86 29.93
C GLY A 250 -6.27 -17.56 29.29
N TYR A 251 -5.47 -17.08 28.34
CA TYR A 251 -5.77 -15.86 27.58
C TYR A 251 -5.32 -15.99 26.14
N GLY A 252 -5.85 -15.13 25.27
CA GLY A 252 -5.45 -15.11 23.87
C GLY A 252 -5.90 -13.86 23.10
N ASN A 253 -5.51 -13.83 21.83
CA ASN A 253 -5.69 -12.69 20.95
C ASN A 253 -6.77 -12.95 19.88
N GLY A 254 -7.66 -11.99 19.72
CA GLY A 254 -8.57 -11.87 18.60
C GLY A 254 -9.72 -12.86 18.58
N ALA A 255 -10.63 -12.60 17.63
CA ALA A 255 -11.89 -13.31 17.50
C ALA A 255 -11.72 -14.80 17.19
N ALA A 256 -10.61 -15.22 16.58
CA ALA A 256 -10.33 -16.63 16.32
C ALA A 256 -10.11 -17.41 17.63
N TYR A 257 -9.35 -16.85 18.57
CA TYR A 257 -9.15 -17.44 19.90
C TYR A 257 -10.48 -17.49 20.66
N GLY A 258 -11.22 -16.37 20.68
CA GLY A 258 -12.53 -16.30 21.33
C GLY A 258 -13.53 -17.31 20.78
N SER A 259 -13.67 -17.40 19.46
CA SER A 259 -14.57 -18.36 18.83
C SER A 259 -14.15 -19.80 19.12
N SER A 260 -12.85 -20.09 19.23
CA SER A 260 -12.40 -21.44 19.63
C SER A 260 -12.81 -21.73 21.07
N ARG A 261 -12.44 -20.86 22.02
CA ARG A 261 -12.73 -21.08 23.44
C ARG A 261 -14.20 -21.15 23.76
N LEU A 262 -15.02 -20.33 23.12
CA LEU A 262 -16.46 -20.37 23.33
C LEU A 262 -17.10 -21.63 22.72
N ARG A 263 -16.61 -22.11 21.57
CA ARG A 263 -17.05 -23.40 21.03
C ARG A 263 -16.65 -24.56 21.93
N ASP A 264 -15.42 -24.55 22.45
CA ASP A 264 -14.95 -25.55 23.40
C ASP A 264 -15.82 -25.54 24.67
N LEU A 265 -16.25 -24.37 25.15
CA LEU A 265 -17.18 -24.24 26.28
C LEU A 265 -18.56 -24.84 25.94
N VAL A 266 -19.14 -24.46 24.80
CA VAL A 266 -20.44 -24.98 24.35
C VAL A 266 -20.42 -26.49 24.17
N ASP A 267 -19.34 -27.05 23.62
CA ASP A 267 -19.17 -28.49 23.44
C ASP A 267 -19.09 -29.23 24.78
N ARG A 268 -18.25 -28.74 25.71
CA ARG A 268 -18.07 -29.34 27.04
C ARG A 268 -19.34 -29.33 27.89
N HIS A 269 -20.17 -28.29 27.78
CA HIS A 269 -21.41 -28.16 28.54
C HIS A 269 -22.66 -28.47 27.71
N HIS A 270 -22.50 -29.15 26.57
CA HIS A 270 -23.61 -29.62 25.72
C HIS A 270 -24.65 -28.53 25.37
N GLY A 271 -24.18 -27.30 25.12
CA GLY A 271 -25.05 -26.15 24.79
C GLY A 271 -25.67 -25.42 25.98
N ALA A 272 -25.40 -25.83 27.22
CA ALA A 272 -25.84 -25.14 28.44
C ALA A 272 -24.94 -23.93 28.77
N VAL A 273 -24.88 -22.98 27.84
CA VAL A 273 -24.06 -21.75 27.94
C VAL A 273 -24.96 -20.54 27.75
N GLN A 274 -24.75 -19.48 28.54
CA GLN A 274 -25.41 -18.18 28.37
C GLN A 274 -24.40 -17.05 28.15
N ASP A 275 -24.82 -16.00 27.45
CA ASP A 275 -24.07 -14.75 27.36
C ASP A 275 -24.33 -13.79 28.55
N ASP A 276 -23.65 -12.65 28.57
CA ASP A 276 -23.79 -11.62 29.62
C ASP A 276 -25.16 -10.92 29.66
N SER A 277 -26.01 -11.17 28.66
CA SER A 277 -27.40 -10.72 28.59
C SER A 277 -28.41 -11.81 28.98
N GLY A 278 -27.96 -13.05 29.21
CA GLY A 278 -28.79 -14.20 29.55
C GLY A 278 -29.31 -14.99 28.35
N ASN A 279 -28.86 -14.69 27.12
CA ASN A 279 -29.28 -15.46 25.95
C ASN A 279 -28.52 -16.79 25.88
N ALA A 280 -29.23 -17.86 25.54
CA ALA A 280 -28.64 -19.18 25.39
C ALA A 280 -27.75 -19.29 24.13
N ILE A 281 -26.63 -20.01 24.26
CA ILE A 281 -25.69 -20.33 23.20
C ILE A 281 -25.62 -21.86 23.06
N ALA A 282 -26.53 -22.40 22.26
CA ALA A 282 -26.77 -23.82 22.13
C ALA A 282 -25.75 -24.56 21.24
N ASP A 283 -25.09 -23.87 20.30
CA ASP A 283 -24.22 -24.51 19.32
C ASP A 283 -22.97 -23.71 18.91
N ALA A 284 -22.06 -24.40 18.21
CA ALA A 284 -20.79 -23.85 17.75
C ALA A 284 -20.93 -22.68 16.73
N THR A 285 -22.08 -22.59 16.04
CA THR A 285 -22.40 -21.52 15.10
C THR A 285 -22.78 -20.26 15.87
N GLN A 286 -23.66 -20.38 16.85
CA GLN A 286 -24.04 -19.29 17.76
C GLN A 286 -22.83 -18.74 18.51
N ALA A 287 -21.98 -19.63 19.05
CA ALA A 287 -20.70 -19.26 19.67
C ALA A 287 -19.78 -18.47 18.70
N GLY A 288 -19.69 -18.93 17.45
CA GLY A 288 -18.93 -18.25 16.41
C GLY A 288 -19.49 -16.86 16.11
N ASN A 289 -20.81 -16.74 15.98
CA ASN A 289 -21.50 -15.51 15.64
C ASN A 289 -21.37 -14.46 16.75
N LEU A 290 -21.59 -14.84 18.02
CA LEU A 290 -21.43 -13.93 19.15
C LEU A 290 -20.05 -13.24 19.13
N VAL A 291 -18.99 -14.03 18.99
CA VAL A 291 -17.63 -13.48 18.97
C VAL A 291 -17.35 -12.64 17.71
N GLN A 292 -17.82 -13.07 16.53
CA GLN A 292 -17.51 -12.39 15.27
C GLN A 292 -18.36 -11.14 15.01
N LEU A 293 -19.60 -11.13 15.48
CA LEU A 293 -20.58 -10.08 15.21
C LEU A 293 -20.68 -9.08 16.36
N GLU A 294 -20.48 -9.51 17.61
CA GLU A 294 -20.72 -8.65 18.78
C GLU A 294 -19.42 -8.31 19.54
N TRP A 295 -18.58 -9.30 19.84
CA TRP A 295 -17.37 -9.04 20.64
C TRP A 295 -16.22 -8.45 19.81
N ARG A 296 -16.23 -8.66 18.49
CA ARG A 296 -15.11 -8.34 17.60
C ARG A 296 -14.62 -6.90 17.72
N ASP A 297 -15.53 -5.95 17.84
CA ASP A 297 -15.20 -4.52 17.93
C ASP A 297 -14.68 -4.11 19.31
N GLN A 298 -14.88 -4.95 20.33
CA GLN A 298 -14.39 -4.74 21.69
C GLN A 298 -12.95 -5.23 21.90
N LEU A 299 -12.46 -6.17 21.09
CA LEU A 299 -11.17 -6.85 21.32
C LEU A 299 -9.95 -5.92 21.14
N HIS A 300 -10.05 -4.92 20.25
CA HIS A 300 -8.93 -4.03 19.87
C HIS A 300 -7.62 -4.79 19.59
N SER A 301 -7.71 -5.94 18.92
CA SER A 301 -6.61 -6.87 18.74
C SER A 301 -5.38 -6.25 18.07
N ARG A 302 -4.21 -6.40 18.72
CA ARG A 302 -2.91 -6.00 18.20
C ARG A 302 -1.98 -7.21 18.20
N LYS A 303 -1.45 -7.55 17.03
CA LYS A 303 -0.34 -8.49 16.88
C LYS A 303 0.92 -7.74 16.47
N PRO A 304 2.11 -8.15 16.94
CA PRO A 304 3.36 -7.60 16.45
C PRO A 304 3.47 -7.86 14.95
N ARG A 305 3.95 -6.84 14.24
CA ARG A 305 4.22 -6.86 12.80
C ARG A 305 5.63 -6.36 12.61
N ASP A 306 6.55 -7.17 13.11
CA ASP A 306 7.99 -6.93 13.00
C ASP A 306 8.54 -7.56 11.71
N LEU A 307 7.85 -8.57 11.18
CA LEU A 307 8.20 -9.29 9.96
C LEU A 307 7.05 -9.25 8.96
N MET A 308 7.40 -9.21 7.68
CA MET A 308 6.50 -9.39 6.55
C MET A 308 6.97 -10.58 5.70
N HIS A 309 6.03 -11.45 5.32
CA HIS A 309 6.27 -12.50 4.34
C HIS A 309 5.73 -12.07 2.98
N VAL A 310 6.63 -11.81 2.04
CA VAL A 310 6.31 -11.45 0.66
C VAL A 310 6.54 -12.66 -0.25
N ILE A 311 5.65 -12.83 -1.23
CA ILE A 311 5.77 -13.84 -2.26
C ILE A 311 5.77 -13.15 -3.61
N MET A 312 6.79 -13.46 -4.41
CA MET A 312 6.84 -13.15 -5.84
C MET A 312 6.66 -14.44 -6.63
N SER A 313 5.91 -14.42 -7.73
CA SER A 313 5.72 -15.63 -8.55
C SER A 313 5.71 -15.32 -10.02
N ALA A 314 6.26 -16.23 -10.83
CA ALA A 314 6.20 -16.21 -12.28
C ALA A 314 5.53 -17.47 -12.81
N ARG A 315 4.99 -17.44 -14.03
CA ARG A 315 4.29 -18.56 -14.68
C ARG A 315 5.22 -19.78 -14.82
N ALA A 316 4.59 -20.95 -14.94
CA ALA A 316 5.29 -22.18 -15.31
C ALA A 316 6.10 -21.98 -16.60
N GLY A 317 7.34 -22.50 -16.64
CA GLY A 317 8.25 -22.36 -17.78
C GLY A 317 8.96 -21.00 -17.88
N THR A 318 8.86 -20.13 -16.87
CA THR A 318 9.75 -18.95 -16.78
C THR A 318 11.15 -19.40 -16.40
N ASP A 319 12.17 -18.79 -16.99
CA ASP A 319 13.57 -19.01 -16.61
C ASP A 319 13.76 -18.73 -15.11
N VAL A 320 14.22 -19.76 -14.39
CA VAL A 320 14.33 -19.75 -12.93
C VAL A 320 15.43 -18.81 -12.45
N GLN A 321 16.57 -18.78 -13.15
CA GLN A 321 17.72 -17.97 -12.76
C GLN A 321 17.48 -16.49 -13.07
N ALA A 322 16.91 -16.19 -14.23
CA ALA A 322 16.47 -14.84 -14.57
C ALA A 322 15.42 -14.32 -13.58
N PHE A 323 14.48 -15.18 -13.15
CA PHE A 323 13.48 -14.78 -12.16
C PHE A 323 14.08 -14.59 -10.77
N HIS A 324 15.06 -15.41 -10.38
CA HIS A 324 15.81 -15.22 -9.15
C HIS A 324 16.55 -13.88 -9.13
N ALA A 325 17.25 -13.54 -10.22
CA ALA A 325 17.95 -12.28 -10.36
C ALA A 325 16.99 -11.08 -10.34
N ALA A 326 15.86 -11.17 -11.05
CA ALA A 326 14.83 -10.14 -11.01
C ALA A 326 14.23 -9.95 -9.60
N ALA A 327 14.03 -11.03 -8.85
CA ALA A 327 13.55 -10.97 -7.46
C ALA A 327 14.60 -10.33 -6.53
N ARG A 328 15.89 -10.66 -6.70
CA ARG A 328 17.00 -10.04 -5.96
C ARG A 328 17.02 -8.52 -6.17
N ASP A 329 17.01 -8.07 -7.43
CA ASP A 329 17.03 -6.63 -7.75
C ASP A 329 15.79 -5.90 -7.25
N PHE A 330 14.63 -6.57 -7.31
CA PHE A 330 13.40 -6.05 -6.74
C PHE A 330 13.51 -5.86 -5.22
N LEU A 331 14.00 -6.86 -4.49
CA LEU A 331 14.16 -6.79 -3.04
C LEU A 331 15.19 -5.73 -2.64
N ALA A 332 16.31 -5.65 -3.35
CA ALA A 332 17.36 -4.67 -3.11
C ALA A 332 16.87 -3.22 -3.31
N GLN A 333 16.02 -2.99 -4.31
CA GLN A 333 15.44 -1.66 -4.56
C GLN A 333 14.33 -1.31 -3.56
N GLU A 334 13.34 -2.18 -3.38
CA GLU A 334 12.14 -1.86 -2.58
C GLU A 334 12.39 -1.90 -1.07
N PHE A 335 13.37 -2.69 -0.64
CA PHE A 335 13.68 -2.91 0.77
C PHE A 335 15.11 -2.46 1.11
N ILE A 336 15.60 -1.42 0.43
CA ILE A 336 16.88 -0.82 0.77
C ILE A 336 16.93 -0.41 2.25
N GLY A 337 18.03 -0.76 2.93
CA GLY A 337 18.22 -0.50 4.36
C GLY A 337 17.40 -1.40 5.30
N HIS A 338 16.56 -2.31 4.76
CA HIS A 338 15.87 -3.32 5.54
C HIS A 338 16.61 -4.66 5.49
N ARG A 339 16.56 -5.40 6.60
CA ARG A 339 17.03 -6.79 6.65
C ARG A 339 16.01 -7.70 5.98
N TYR A 340 16.47 -8.59 5.10
CA TYR A 340 15.62 -9.59 4.52
C TYR A 340 16.37 -10.87 4.19
N VAL A 341 15.63 -11.96 4.14
CA VAL A 341 16.10 -13.22 3.59
C VAL A 341 15.09 -13.76 2.61
N PHE A 342 15.53 -14.39 1.54
CA PHE A 342 14.63 -14.96 0.55
C PHE A 342 15.12 -16.29 0.00
N SER A 343 14.19 -17.07 -0.53
CA SER A 343 14.45 -18.38 -1.09
C SER A 343 13.55 -18.62 -2.29
N LEU A 344 14.12 -19.19 -3.35
CA LEU A 344 13.41 -19.58 -4.56
C LEU A 344 12.91 -21.02 -4.44
N HIS A 345 11.62 -21.21 -4.71
CA HIS A 345 10.99 -22.53 -4.81
C HIS A 345 10.72 -22.82 -6.29
N ASP A 346 11.38 -23.86 -6.78
CA ASP A 346 11.22 -24.42 -8.12
C ASP A 346 10.51 -25.78 -7.99
N PRO A 347 9.29 -25.92 -8.51
CA PRO A 347 8.54 -27.18 -8.47
C PRO A 347 9.28 -28.39 -9.05
N SER A 348 10.28 -28.19 -9.91
CA SER A 348 11.13 -29.28 -10.44
C SER A 348 12.16 -29.79 -9.42
N GLN A 349 12.58 -28.95 -8.46
CA GLN A 349 13.62 -29.25 -7.47
C GLN A 349 13.07 -29.43 -6.05
N ASP A 350 12.02 -28.70 -5.66
CA ASP A 350 11.39 -28.78 -4.33
C ASP A 350 9.87 -29.07 -4.39
N PRO A 351 9.46 -30.17 -5.04
CA PRO A 351 8.04 -30.49 -5.15
C PRO A 351 7.38 -30.59 -3.78
N LYS A 352 6.21 -29.98 -3.63
CA LYS A 352 5.36 -30.24 -2.46
C LYS A 352 4.71 -31.60 -2.64
N ALA A 353 4.59 -32.36 -1.56
CA ALA A 353 3.79 -33.58 -1.55
C ALA A 353 2.30 -33.25 -1.86
N GLU A 354 1.57 -34.19 -2.45
CA GLU A 354 0.20 -33.94 -2.93
C GLU A 354 -0.75 -33.58 -1.77
N ASP A 355 -0.61 -34.25 -0.63
CA ASP A 355 -1.27 -33.96 0.64
C ASP A 355 -0.96 -32.56 1.19
N ALA A 356 0.22 -32.01 0.89
CA ALA A 356 0.65 -30.64 1.20
C ALA A 356 0.30 -29.62 0.10
N GLY A 357 -0.46 -30.04 -0.94
CA GLY A 357 -0.93 -29.19 -2.04
C GLY A 357 -0.02 -29.18 -3.27
N GLY A 358 0.69 -30.29 -3.51
CA GLY A 358 1.76 -30.58 -4.48
C GLY A 358 1.67 -30.17 -5.95
N LYS A 359 0.72 -29.33 -6.35
CA LYS A 359 0.56 -28.86 -7.73
C LYS A 359 0.68 -27.34 -7.85
N ARG A 360 1.76 -26.78 -7.33
CA ARG A 360 2.16 -25.41 -7.69
C ARG A 360 3.18 -25.54 -8.83
N PRO A 361 2.79 -25.58 -10.11
CA PRO A 361 3.73 -25.79 -11.23
C PRO A 361 4.53 -24.52 -11.59
N HIS A 362 4.56 -23.53 -10.70
CA HIS A 362 5.12 -22.22 -10.96
C HIS A 362 6.23 -21.87 -9.98
N VAL A 363 7.29 -21.25 -10.50
CA VAL A 363 8.40 -20.74 -9.70
C VAL A 363 7.93 -19.57 -8.84
N HIS A 364 8.37 -19.55 -7.59
CA HIS A 364 8.06 -18.48 -6.67
C HIS A 364 9.19 -18.23 -5.69
N VAL A 365 9.39 -16.97 -5.35
CA VAL A 365 10.34 -16.53 -4.33
C VAL A 365 9.55 -16.16 -3.07
N HIS A 366 9.98 -16.72 -1.96
CA HIS A 366 9.52 -16.37 -0.63
C HIS A 366 10.55 -15.45 0.03
N ALA A 367 10.16 -14.23 0.42
CA ALA A 367 11.00 -13.30 1.15
C ALA A 367 10.43 -12.99 2.54
N ILE A 368 11.25 -13.09 3.58
CA ILE A 368 10.97 -12.64 4.93
C ILE A 368 11.71 -11.31 5.12
N VAL A 369 10.98 -10.24 5.40
CA VAL A 369 11.51 -8.88 5.46
C VAL A 369 11.23 -8.28 6.84
N ALA A 370 12.25 -7.70 7.47
CA ALA A 370 12.08 -6.90 8.67
C ALA A 370 11.30 -5.61 8.35
N MET A 371 10.19 -5.40 9.05
CA MET A 371 9.31 -4.24 8.84
C MET A 371 9.97 -2.92 9.21
N ARG A 372 11.06 -2.95 9.97
CA ARG A 372 11.81 -1.78 10.40
C ARG A 372 13.23 -1.84 9.84
N SER A 373 13.76 -0.72 9.34
CA SER A 373 15.16 -0.59 8.93
C SER A 373 16.06 -0.39 10.15
N ASP A 374 17.37 -0.47 9.94
CA ASP A 374 18.37 -0.10 10.96
C ASP A 374 18.26 1.38 11.37
N ALA A 375 17.84 2.26 10.45
CA ALA A 375 17.56 3.68 10.71
C ALA A 375 16.20 3.92 11.40
N GLY A 376 15.37 2.88 11.49
CA GLY A 376 14.09 2.91 12.19
C GLY A 376 12.87 3.17 11.31
N ASP A 377 13.06 3.33 9.99
CA ASP A 377 12.00 3.49 8.99
C ASP A 377 11.11 2.25 8.94
N ARG A 378 9.84 2.44 8.58
CA ARG A 378 8.88 1.33 8.51
C ARG A 378 8.35 1.16 7.10
N ILE A 379 8.27 -0.09 6.66
CA ILE A 379 7.70 -0.43 5.35
C ILE A 379 6.21 -0.06 5.28
N GLU A 380 5.84 0.65 4.21
CA GLU A 380 4.44 0.92 3.87
C GLU A 380 3.80 -0.29 3.17
N THR A 381 2.64 -0.73 3.64
CA THR A 381 1.93 -1.91 3.10
C THR A 381 0.53 -1.54 2.57
N THR A 382 0.40 -0.38 1.94
CA THR A 382 -0.87 0.11 1.37
C THR A 382 -1.13 -0.46 -0.02
N ILE A 383 -2.37 -0.35 -0.50
CA ILE A 383 -2.75 -0.82 -1.85
C ILE A 383 -1.89 -0.16 -2.95
N PRO A 384 -1.61 1.17 -2.91
CA PRO A 384 -0.66 1.80 -3.82
C PRO A 384 0.75 1.22 -3.74
N ALA A 385 1.28 0.96 -2.54
CA ALA A 385 2.60 0.35 -2.38
C ALA A 385 2.69 -1.03 -3.09
N PHE A 386 1.71 -1.91 -2.90
CA PHE A 386 1.67 -3.20 -3.61
C PHE A 386 1.49 -3.05 -5.13
N ARG A 387 0.87 -1.96 -5.59
CA ARG A 387 0.80 -1.67 -7.02
C ARG A 387 2.18 -1.28 -7.54
N HIS A 388 2.88 -0.41 -6.83
CA HIS A 388 4.26 -0.02 -7.12
C HIS A 388 5.19 -1.22 -7.15
N TRP A 389 5.15 -2.09 -6.13
CA TRP A 389 5.98 -3.30 -6.10
C TRP A 389 5.78 -4.23 -7.31
N ARG A 390 4.56 -4.31 -7.85
CA ARG A 390 4.33 -5.07 -9.09
C ARG A 390 4.86 -4.38 -10.33
N VAL A 391 4.92 -3.04 -10.33
CA VAL A 391 5.59 -2.27 -11.38
C VAL A 391 7.10 -2.52 -11.32
N THR A 392 7.71 -2.39 -10.14
CA THR A 392 9.15 -2.65 -9.96
C THR A 392 9.51 -4.10 -10.32
N LEU A 393 8.73 -5.08 -9.88
CA LEU A 393 8.97 -6.47 -10.26
C LEU A 393 8.90 -6.67 -11.78
N ALA A 394 7.93 -6.03 -12.46
CA ALA A 394 7.82 -6.11 -13.92
C ALA A 394 9.03 -5.46 -14.62
N GLU A 395 9.47 -4.31 -14.13
CA GLU A 395 10.67 -3.61 -14.63
C GLU A 395 11.93 -4.48 -14.46
N LYS A 396 12.17 -5.04 -13.27
CA LYS A 396 13.32 -5.92 -13.04
C LYS A 396 13.22 -7.21 -13.84
N ALA A 397 12.02 -7.78 -13.96
CA ALA A 397 11.79 -8.92 -14.84
C ALA A 397 12.15 -8.61 -16.30
N HIS A 398 11.80 -7.42 -16.82
CA HIS A 398 12.19 -7.00 -18.16
C HIS A 398 13.71 -6.86 -18.33
N ALA A 399 14.42 -6.30 -17.34
CA ALA A 399 15.88 -6.20 -17.36
C ALA A 399 16.55 -7.59 -17.44
N HIS A 400 15.91 -8.62 -16.91
CA HIS A 400 16.34 -10.02 -16.97
C HIS A 400 15.67 -10.83 -18.09
N GLY A 401 15.11 -10.18 -19.11
CA GLY A 401 14.55 -10.84 -20.30
C GLY A 401 13.19 -11.54 -20.09
N ILE A 402 12.54 -11.34 -18.94
CA ILE A 402 11.23 -11.91 -18.63
C ILE A 402 10.14 -10.89 -18.97
N ARG A 403 9.39 -11.17 -20.04
CA ARG A 403 8.21 -10.38 -20.46
C ARG A 403 7.11 -10.41 -19.40
N MET A 404 6.98 -9.36 -18.59
CA MET A 404 6.11 -9.32 -17.42
C MET A 404 5.47 -7.94 -17.24
N GLU A 405 4.19 -7.89 -16.88
CA GLU A 405 3.43 -6.63 -16.77
C GLU A 405 2.65 -6.57 -15.46
N MET A 406 2.59 -5.39 -14.85
CA MET A 406 1.62 -5.15 -13.77
C MET A 406 0.20 -5.29 -14.34
N THR A 407 -0.70 -5.97 -13.62
CA THR A 407 -2.10 -6.14 -14.03
C THR A 407 -3.08 -5.77 -12.92
N ASP A 408 -4.23 -5.20 -13.31
CA ASP A 408 -5.37 -4.96 -12.42
C ASP A 408 -6.61 -5.69 -12.94
N ARG A 409 -7.36 -6.33 -12.02
CA ARG A 409 -8.57 -7.09 -12.38
C ARG A 409 -9.62 -6.24 -13.10
N ARG A 410 -9.65 -4.92 -12.84
CA ARG A 410 -10.58 -3.96 -13.46
C ARG A 410 -10.31 -3.78 -14.95
N GLU A 411 -9.10 -4.08 -15.41
CA GLU A 411 -8.66 -3.94 -16.81
C GLU A 411 -9.25 -5.04 -17.69
N ARG A 412 -9.67 -6.17 -17.09
CA ARG A 412 -10.23 -7.34 -17.79
C ARG A 412 -11.59 -7.78 -17.22
N ALA A 413 -12.18 -6.99 -16.33
CA ALA A 413 -13.39 -7.35 -15.57
C ALA A 413 -13.31 -8.75 -14.91
N SER A 414 -12.15 -9.12 -14.37
CA SER A 414 -11.96 -10.42 -13.73
C SER A 414 -12.56 -10.46 -12.31
N ALA A 415 -13.08 -11.62 -11.92
CA ALA A 415 -13.54 -11.88 -10.55
C ALA A 415 -12.45 -11.61 -9.49
N ALA A 416 -12.89 -11.07 -8.36
CA ALA A 416 -12.04 -10.86 -7.19
C ALA A 416 -11.47 -12.18 -6.67
N ALA A 417 -10.24 -12.15 -6.15
CA ALA A 417 -9.69 -13.30 -5.45
C ALA A 417 -10.48 -13.60 -4.16
N TYR A 418 -10.52 -14.87 -3.79
CA TYR A 418 -10.97 -15.31 -2.47
C TYR A 418 -9.80 -15.35 -1.48
N THR A 419 -10.09 -15.20 -0.19
CA THR A 419 -9.09 -15.29 0.88
C THR A 419 -9.09 -16.66 1.54
N ARG A 420 -8.06 -16.98 2.32
CA ARG A 420 -7.96 -18.24 3.07
C ARG A 420 -9.15 -18.47 4.01
N ASN A 421 -9.71 -17.41 4.59
CA ASN A 421 -10.83 -17.54 5.54
C ASN A 421 -12.19 -17.67 4.83
N GLN A 422 -12.23 -17.45 3.52
CA GLN A 422 -13.43 -17.57 2.70
C GLN A 422 -13.65 -18.99 2.17
N VAL A 423 -12.60 -19.83 2.17
CA VAL A 423 -12.69 -21.14 1.55
C VAL A 423 -11.91 -22.18 2.35
N ARG A 424 -12.39 -23.43 2.37
CA ARG A 424 -11.70 -24.58 2.94
C ARG A 424 -11.32 -25.56 1.83
N PRO A 425 -10.10 -26.13 1.83
CA PRO A 425 -9.73 -27.13 0.84
C PRO A 425 -10.52 -28.43 1.09
N THR A 426 -11.13 -28.98 0.04
CA THR A 426 -11.89 -30.25 0.09
C THR A 426 -11.15 -31.38 -0.62
N SER A 427 -10.39 -31.06 -1.66
CA SER A 427 -9.53 -32.01 -2.35
C SER A 427 -8.24 -31.34 -2.79
N ARG A 428 -7.13 -32.06 -2.67
CA ARG A 428 -5.81 -31.65 -3.17
C ARG A 428 -5.41 -32.42 -4.44
N ALA A 429 -6.21 -33.39 -4.85
CA ALA A 429 -6.04 -34.09 -6.12
C ALA A 429 -6.23 -33.11 -7.28
N GLY A 430 -5.22 -33.00 -8.15
CA GLY A 430 -5.26 -32.01 -9.23
C GLY A 430 -5.10 -30.57 -8.72
N ARG A 431 -5.87 -29.65 -9.30
CA ARG A 431 -5.91 -28.27 -8.81
C ARG A 431 -6.74 -28.25 -7.52
N THR A 432 -6.15 -27.81 -6.42
CA THR A 432 -6.82 -27.79 -5.10
C THR A 432 -8.24 -27.26 -5.20
N GLN A 433 -9.22 -28.10 -4.86
CA GLN A 433 -10.63 -27.75 -4.82
C GLN A 433 -10.95 -27.20 -3.44
N HIS A 434 -11.81 -26.20 -3.41
CA HIS A 434 -12.26 -25.61 -2.17
C HIS A 434 -13.78 -25.49 -2.15
N GLU A 435 -14.31 -25.43 -0.95
CA GLU A 435 -15.69 -25.08 -0.64
C GLU A 435 -15.69 -23.74 0.12
N GLY A 436 -16.68 -22.90 -0.15
CA GLY A 436 -16.86 -21.61 0.52
C GLY A 436 -17.33 -21.80 1.96
N THR A 437 -16.79 -20.99 2.88
CA THR A 437 -17.22 -20.97 4.29
C THR A 437 -18.60 -20.31 4.50
N SER A 438 -19.19 -19.76 3.44
CA SER A 438 -20.54 -19.22 3.40
C SER A 438 -21.07 -19.19 1.95
N PRO A 439 -22.38 -19.02 1.71
CA PRO A 439 -22.92 -18.90 0.35
C PRO A 439 -22.28 -17.76 -0.46
N ALA A 440 -21.96 -16.64 0.19
CA ALA A 440 -21.28 -15.52 -0.46
C ALA A 440 -19.83 -15.86 -0.83
N ALA A 441 -19.15 -16.63 0.03
CA ALA A 441 -17.79 -17.06 -0.22
C ALA A 441 -17.72 -18.14 -1.31
N GLN A 442 -18.70 -19.05 -1.34
CA GLN A 442 -18.88 -20.05 -2.41
C GLN A 442 -19.06 -19.36 -3.76
N ARG A 443 -20.02 -18.42 -3.87
CA ARG A 443 -20.21 -17.63 -5.10
C ARG A 443 -18.93 -16.92 -5.56
N ARG A 444 -18.12 -16.41 -4.63
CA ARG A 444 -16.83 -15.77 -4.96
C ARG A 444 -15.81 -16.79 -5.47
N TYR A 445 -15.71 -17.95 -4.83
CA TYR A 445 -14.85 -19.04 -5.26
C TYR A 445 -15.21 -19.49 -6.68
N ASP A 446 -16.48 -19.78 -6.93
CA ASP A 446 -16.98 -20.23 -8.24
C ASP A 446 -16.73 -19.18 -9.32
N ALA A 447 -17.09 -17.91 -9.04
CA ALA A 447 -16.81 -16.80 -9.95
C ALA A 447 -15.31 -16.66 -10.23
N LYS A 448 -14.42 -16.88 -9.25
CA LYS A 448 -12.97 -16.82 -9.50
C LYS A 448 -12.46 -18.01 -10.31
N ARG A 449 -13.01 -19.20 -10.09
CA ARG A 449 -12.60 -20.44 -10.78
C ARG A 449 -13.06 -20.48 -12.23
N ALA A 450 -14.26 -19.99 -12.50
CA ALA A 450 -14.81 -19.85 -13.85
C ALA A 450 -14.28 -18.61 -14.61
N ASP A 451 -13.35 -17.83 -14.01
CA ASP A 451 -12.95 -16.50 -14.49
C ASP A 451 -14.16 -15.60 -14.84
N GLY A 452 -15.19 -15.68 -14.00
CA GLY A 452 -16.45 -14.97 -14.15
C GLY A 452 -16.26 -13.46 -14.23
N GLN A 453 -17.11 -12.81 -15.01
CA GLN A 453 -17.08 -11.37 -15.21
C GLN A 453 -17.49 -10.64 -13.93
N SER A 454 -16.76 -9.58 -13.58
CA SER A 454 -16.99 -8.78 -12.38
C SER A 454 -17.24 -7.32 -12.73
N ILE A 455 -18.28 -6.76 -12.11
CA ILE A 455 -18.71 -5.39 -12.32
C ILE A 455 -18.06 -4.49 -11.26
N ALA A 456 -17.41 -3.41 -11.71
CA ALA A 456 -16.95 -2.35 -10.82
C ALA A 456 -18.17 -1.64 -10.20
N ARG A 457 -18.32 -1.74 -8.87
CA ARG A 457 -19.46 -1.15 -8.14
C ARG A 457 -19.21 0.28 -7.67
N ARG A 458 -17.95 0.63 -7.39
CA ARG A 458 -17.55 1.97 -6.94
C ARG A 458 -17.26 2.87 -8.14
N GLU A 459 -17.57 4.15 -8.03
CA GLU A 459 -17.40 5.11 -9.13
C GLU A 459 -15.96 5.18 -9.64
N ASP A 460 -14.97 5.33 -8.75
CA ASP A 460 -13.55 5.34 -9.14
C ASP A 460 -13.12 4.09 -9.90
N SER A 461 -13.72 2.94 -9.55
CA SER A 461 -13.44 1.68 -10.25
C SER A 461 -14.15 1.61 -11.60
N ARG A 462 -15.33 2.24 -11.76
CA ARG A 462 -16.03 2.37 -13.04
C ARG A 462 -15.24 3.27 -13.99
N ILE A 463 -14.76 4.42 -13.50
CA ILE A 463 -13.90 5.34 -14.25
C ILE A 463 -12.63 4.63 -14.71
N TYR A 464 -11.93 3.92 -13.81
CA TYR A 464 -10.73 3.16 -14.16
C TYR A 464 -11.01 2.08 -15.23
N SER A 465 -12.08 1.29 -15.05
CA SER A 465 -12.48 0.27 -16.04
C SER A 465 -12.88 0.89 -17.39
N TYR A 466 -13.45 2.09 -17.40
CA TYR A 466 -13.75 2.83 -18.62
C TYR A 466 -12.47 3.24 -19.35
N SER A 467 -11.49 3.83 -18.65
CA SER A 467 -10.19 4.17 -19.22
C SER A 467 -9.49 2.94 -19.80
N ALA A 468 -9.47 1.82 -19.05
CA ALA A 468 -8.92 0.57 -19.54
C ALA A 468 -9.62 0.08 -20.82
N ARG A 469 -10.96 0.19 -20.89
CA ARG A 469 -11.71 -0.16 -22.11
C ARG A 469 -11.31 0.71 -23.31
N GLN A 470 -11.06 2.01 -23.12
CA GLN A 470 -10.63 2.90 -24.20
C GLN A 470 -9.24 2.53 -24.74
N GLU A 471 -8.33 2.12 -23.86
CA GLU A 471 -7.02 1.66 -24.29
C GLU A 471 -7.09 0.31 -25.03
N TRP A 472 -7.92 -0.63 -24.57
CA TRP A 472 -8.18 -1.85 -25.33
C TRP A 472 -8.81 -1.56 -26.70
N LEU A 473 -9.75 -0.63 -26.79
CA LEU A 473 -10.34 -0.17 -28.07
C LEU A 473 -9.28 0.39 -29.02
N THR A 474 -8.33 1.15 -28.47
CA THR A 474 -7.23 1.71 -29.24
C THR A 474 -6.33 0.60 -29.78
N LEU A 475 -5.96 -0.39 -28.96
CA LEU A 475 -5.15 -1.52 -29.40
C LEU A 475 -5.87 -2.42 -30.40
N ALA A 476 -7.18 -2.65 -30.25
CA ALA A 476 -7.95 -3.43 -31.21
C ALA A 476 -8.02 -2.76 -32.59
N ARG A 477 -7.98 -1.43 -32.65
CA ARG A 477 -8.02 -0.66 -33.91
C ARG A 477 -6.65 -0.39 -34.52
N LYS A 478 -5.67 -0.03 -33.69
CA LYS A 478 -4.36 0.47 -34.09
C LYS A 478 -3.21 -0.51 -33.82
N GLY A 479 -3.48 -1.67 -33.22
CA GLY A 479 -2.47 -2.70 -32.98
C GLY A 479 -1.88 -3.19 -34.31
N GLN A 480 -0.56 -3.28 -34.37
CA GLN A 480 0.14 -3.71 -35.58
C GLN A 480 -0.01 -5.23 -35.81
N ASP A 481 0.03 -6.01 -34.73
CA ASP A 481 -0.08 -7.47 -34.74
C ASP A 481 -1.57 -7.92 -34.76
N SER A 482 -1.88 -8.96 -35.54
CA SER A 482 -3.20 -9.60 -35.57
C SER A 482 -3.56 -10.22 -34.22
N ASP A 483 -2.62 -10.84 -33.52
CA ASP A 483 -2.87 -11.52 -32.25
C ASP A 483 -3.17 -10.51 -31.14
N VAL A 484 -2.45 -9.39 -31.15
CA VAL A 484 -2.71 -8.25 -30.25
C VAL A 484 -4.10 -7.67 -30.47
N ARG A 485 -4.49 -7.46 -31.74
CA ARG A 485 -5.82 -6.95 -32.10
C ARG A 485 -6.93 -7.91 -31.69
N GLN A 486 -6.72 -9.21 -31.88
CA GLN A 486 -7.67 -10.25 -31.51
C GLN A 486 -7.85 -10.32 -29.98
N PHE A 487 -6.75 -10.38 -29.23
CA PHE A 487 -6.77 -10.39 -27.77
C PHE A 487 -7.48 -9.15 -27.21
N ALA A 488 -7.15 -7.96 -27.73
CA ALA A 488 -7.80 -6.71 -27.34
C ALA A 488 -9.31 -6.72 -27.65
N SER A 489 -9.71 -7.27 -28.80
CA SER A 489 -11.12 -7.44 -29.18
C SER A 489 -11.89 -8.32 -28.20
N ASP A 490 -11.27 -9.40 -27.73
CA ASP A 490 -11.88 -10.30 -26.74
C ASP A 490 -12.01 -9.64 -25.35
N GLN A 491 -11.04 -8.82 -24.95
CA GLN A 491 -11.17 -8.00 -23.73
C GLN A 491 -12.32 -6.98 -23.85
N ILE A 492 -12.51 -6.37 -25.02
CA ILE A 492 -13.63 -5.44 -25.27
C ILE A 492 -14.97 -6.16 -25.18
N LYS A 493 -15.11 -7.35 -25.80
CA LYS A 493 -16.34 -8.16 -25.70
C LYS A 493 -16.68 -8.43 -24.24
N ARG A 494 -15.68 -8.82 -23.45
CA ARG A 494 -15.81 -9.07 -22.00
C ARG A 494 -16.23 -7.83 -21.20
N LEU A 495 -15.70 -6.65 -21.53
CA LEU A 495 -16.06 -5.39 -20.86
C LEU A 495 -17.44 -4.85 -21.32
N LYS A 496 -17.85 -5.12 -22.57
CA LYS A 496 -19.16 -4.73 -23.11
C LYS A 496 -20.31 -5.51 -22.47
N SER A 497 -20.18 -6.83 -22.30
CA SER A 497 -21.22 -7.65 -21.64
C SER A 497 -21.46 -7.23 -20.18
N VAL A 498 -20.44 -6.71 -19.51
CA VAL A 498 -20.57 -6.09 -18.19
C VAL A 498 -21.38 -4.79 -18.25
N ALA A 499 -21.09 -3.92 -19.21
CA ALA A 499 -21.80 -2.65 -19.37
C ALA A 499 -23.29 -2.83 -19.76
N SER A 500 -23.62 -3.84 -20.58
CA SER A 500 -25.01 -4.16 -20.91
C SER A 500 -25.77 -4.71 -19.70
N ARG A 501 -25.09 -5.51 -18.85
CA ARG A 501 -25.67 -6.03 -17.60
C ARG A 501 -25.91 -4.94 -16.55
N ILE A 502 -25.08 -3.90 -16.52
CA ILE A 502 -25.35 -2.69 -15.72
C ILE A 502 -26.66 -2.04 -16.19
N LYS A 503 -26.80 -1.81 -17.51
CA LYS A 503 -28.00 -1.18 -18.09
C LYS A 503 -29.28 -2.00 -17.89
N SER A 504 -29.19 -3.33 -17.86
CA SER A 504 -30.36 -4.19 -17.61
C SER A 504 -30.78 -4.16 -16.14
N VAL A 505 -29.83 -4.21 -15.20
CA VAL A 505 -30.10 -4.10 -13.75
C VAL A 505 -30.63 -2.70 -13.41
N GLU A 506 -30.15 -1.64 -14.06
CA GLU A 506 -30.67 -0.27 -13.93
C GLU A 506 -32.08 -0.13 -14.54
N ARG A 507 -32.44 -0.91 -15.57
CA ARG A 507 -33.78 -0.93 -16.19
C ARG A 507 -34.80 -1.70 -15.34
N GLU A 508 -34.44 -2.82 -14.76
CA GLU A 508 -35.34 -3.62 -13.89
C GLU A 508 -35.65 -2.90 -12.56
N GLY A 509 -34.76 -2.02 -12.10
CA GLY A 509 -35.00 -1.16 -10.93
C GLY A 509 -35.72 0.18 -11.21
N SER A 510 -36.19 0.42 -12.44
CA SER A 510 -36.73 1.73 -12.88
C SER A 510 -38.25 1.82 -13.01
N GLY A 511 -39.01 1.14 -12.15
CA GLY A 511 -40.37 1.61 -11.83
C GLY A 511 -40.28 2.81 -10.89
N ASN A 512 -40.56 4.03 -11.37
CA ASN A 512 -40.58 5.33 -10.64
C ASN A 512 -39.28 6.12 -10.37
N GLY A 513 -38.09 5.70 -10.83
CA GLY A 513 -36.81 6.29 -10.38
C GLY A 513 -36.19 7.48 -11.16
N ASN A 514 -36.74 7.92 -12.30
CA ASN A 514 -35.95 8.74 -13.24
C ASN A 514 -35.65 10.18 -12.73
N SER A 515 -36.57 10.79 -11.99
CA SER A 515 -36.35 12.14 -11.41
C SER A 515 -35.35 12.12 -10.25
N TYR A 516 -35.34 11.05 -9.45
CA TYR A 516 -34.49 10.95 -8.27
C TYR A 516 -33.01 10.71 -8.61
N SER A 517 -32.73 9.96 -9.68
CA SER A 517 -31.38 9.75 -10.20
C SER A 517 -30.74 11.05 -10.73
N GLN A 518 -31.51 11.85 -11.49
CA GLN A 518 -31.02 13.14 -11.99
C GLN A 518 -30.81 14.17 -10.88
N PHE A 519 -31.71 14.21 -9.89
CA PHE A 519 -31.54 15.04 -8.70
C PHE A 519 -30.25 14.71 -7.93
N ARG A 520 -29.97 13.41 -7.73
CA ARG A 520 -28.73 12.93 -7.10
C ARG A 520 -27.47 13.31 -7.89
N ILE A 521 -27.51 13.22 -9.22
CA ILE A 521 -26.38 13.64 -10.08
C ILE A 521 -26.10 15.14 -9.91
N ASN A 522 -27.13 15.98 -9.87
CA ASN A 522 -26.96 17.42 -9.69
C ASN A 522 -26.50 17.79 -8.27
N LEU A 523 -26.92 17.04 -7.25
CA LEU A 523 -26.45 17.22 -5.86
C LEU A 523 -24.95 16.90 -5.71
N VAL A 524 -24.45 15.86 -6.40
CA VAL A 524 -23.03 15.52 -6.42
C VAL A 524 -22.21 16.57 -7.19
N LYS A 525 -22.75 17.14 -8.27
CA LYS A 525 -22.10 18.27 -8.97
C LYS A 525 -22.01 19.50 -8.07
N LEU A 526 -23.07 19.83 -7.34
CA LEU A 526 -23.07 20.89 -6.33
C LEU A 526 -21.99 20.65 -5.27
N MET A 527 -21.91 19.42 -4.73
CA MET A 527 -20.89 19.04 -3.75
C MET A 527 -19.48 19.24 -4.30
N LYS A 528 -19.23 18.89 -5.57
CA LYS A 528 -17.93 19.08 -6.21
C LYS A 528 -17.60 20.56 -6.38
N VAL A 529 -18.54 21.38 -6.88
CA VAL A 529 -18.32 22.82 -7.07
C VAL A 529 -18.01 23.51 -5.74
N VAL A 530 -18.66 23.12 -4.64
CA VAL A 530 -18.39 23.74 -3.33
C VAL A 530 -17.14 23.15 -2.66
N SER A 531 -16.85 21.84 -2.85
CA SER A 531 -15.64 21.21 -2.31
C SER A 531 -14.36 21.62 -3.06
N GLU A 532 -14.47 22.06 -4.32
CA GLU A 532 -13.36 22.70 -5.06
C GLU A 532 -12.86 23.99 -4.36
N GLY A 533 -13.61 24.53 -3.38
CA GLY A 533 -13.17 25.60 -2.49
C GLY A 533 -12.08 25.21 -1.47
N GLU A 534 -11.85 23.92 -1.19
CA GLU A 534 -10.76 23.48 -0.29
C GLU A 534 -9.37 23.70 -0.89
N THR A 535 -9.26 23.80 -2.22
CA THR A 535 -8.02 24.16 -2.94
C THR A 535 -7.66 25.65 -2.88
N MET A 536 -8.48 26.50 -2.25
CA MET A 536 -8.49 27.93 -2.52
C MET A 536 -8.33 28.79 -1.26
N ARG A 537 -7.12 28.82 -0.68
CA ARG A 537 -6.73 29.73 0.43
C ARG A 537 -6.31 31.13 -0.04
N HIS A 538 -6.32 31.40 -1.35
CA HIS A 538 -5.67 32.58 -1.96
C HIS A 538 -6.46 33.24 -3.12
N MET A 539 -7.77 33.02 -3.25
CA MET A 539 -8.54 33.66 -4.32
C MET A 539 -8.68 35.17 -4.12
N THR A 540 -8.54 35.92 -5.20
CA THR A 540 -8.89 37.33 -5.28
C THR A 540 -10.42 37.53 -5.24
N ARG A 541 -10.89 38.73 -4.92
CA ARG A 541 -12.33 39.06 -4.91
C ARG A 541 -13.03 38.75 -6.22
N GLN A 542 -12.39 39.02 -7.35
CA GLN A 542 -12.95 38.75 -8.68
C GLN A 542 -13.11 37.26 -8.96
N GLU A 543 -12.13 36.45 -8.56
CA GLU A 543 -12.22 34.99 -8.68
C GLU A 543 -13.31 34.43 -7.75
N PHE A 544 -13.46 35.00 -6.56
CA PHE A 544 -14.49 34.61 -5.60
C PHE A 544 -15.91 34.86 -6.14
N GLU A 545 -16.14 36.00 -6.82
CA GLU A 545 -17.42 36.29 -7.47
C GLU A 545 -17.75 35.29 -8.60
N VAL A 546 -16.74 34.84 -9.36
CA VAL A 546 -16.91 33.80 -10.39
C VAL A 546 -17.22 32.43 -9.75
N TYR A 547 -16.64 32.14 -8.59
CA TYR A 547 -16.97 30.96 -7.80
C TYR A 547 -18.41 31.00 -7.26
N GLU A 548 -18.82 32.11 -6.66
CA GLU A 548 -20.18 32.28 -6.14
C GLU A 548 -21.24 32.07 -7.24
N LYS A 549 -21.05 32.67 -8.41
CA LYS A 549 -21.93 32.47 -9.57
C LYS A 549 -22.00 31.00 -10.02
N ARG A 550 -20.91 30.24 -9.91
CA ARG A 550 -20.91 28.79 -10.22
C ARG A 550 -21.68 27.98 -9.19
N VAL A 551 -21.57 28.31 -7.91
CA VAL A 551 -22.31 27.65 -6.81
C VAL A 551 -23.81 27.91 -6.98
N GLU A 552 -24.24 29.16 -7.19
CA GLU A 552 -25.66 29.48 -7.40
C GLU A 552 -26.23 28.82 -8.67
N ARG A 553 -25.45 28.74 -9.75
CA ARG A 553 -25.87 28.00 -10.95
C ARG A 553 -26.05 26.51 -10.69
N ALA A 554 -25.21 25.90 -9.85
CA ALA A 554 -25.33 24.49 -9.48
C ALA A 554 -26.53 24.26 -8.56
N LEU A 555 -26.80 25.15 -7.60
CA LEU A 555 -27.99 25.13 -6.75
C LEU A 555 -29.27 25.23 -7.58
N PHE A 556 -29.33 26.18 -8.52
CA PHE A 556 -30.48 26.36 -9.41
C PHE A 556 -30.75 25.11 -10.27
N GLN A 557 -29.71 24.48 -10.82
CA GLN A 557 -29.85 23.25 -11.60
C GLN A 557 -30.33 22.07 -10.77
N ALA A 558 -29.89 21.97 -9.51
CA ALA A 558 -30.35 20.93 -8.59
C ALA A 558 -31.82 21.15 -8.16
N GLN A 559 -32.22 22.40 -7.89
CA GLN A 559 -33.59 22.74 -7.52
C GLN A 559 -34.61 22.40 -8.62
N ARG A 560 -34.27 22.66 -9.88
CA ARG A 560 -35.16 22.41 -11.03
C ARG A 560 -35.56 20.95 -11.21
N VAL A 561 -34.74 20.02 -10.74
CA VAL A 561 -34.97 18.57 -10.88
C VAL A 561 -35.36 17.90 -9.56
N ALA A 562 -35.55 18.67 -8.50
CA ALA A 562 -35.86 18.17 -7.15
C ALA A 562 -37.30 17.62 -7.06
N PRO A 563 -37.48 16.34 -6.63
CA PRO A 563 -38.81 15.79 -6.34
C PRO A 563 -39.51 16.55 -5.21
N GLY A 564 -40.84 16.62 -5.25
CA GLY A 564 -41.66 17.38 -4.27
C GLY A 564 -41.36 17.03 -2.81
N GLU A 565 -41.18 15.73 -2.52
CA GLU A 565 -40.88 15.20 -1.17
C GLU A 565 -39.52 15.65 -0.61
N GLN A 566 -38.59 16.07 -1.47
CA GLN A 566 -37.21 16.43 -1.08
C GLN A 566 -36.92 17.91 -1.20
N ARG A 567 -37.92 18.73 -1.55
CA ARG A 567 -37.76 20.18 -1.63
C ARG A 567 -37.32 20.77 -0.30
N LYS A 568 -37.85 20.26 0.82
CA LYS A 568 -37.49 20.71 2.17
C LYS A 568 -36.03 20.40 2.51
N SER A 569 -35.60 19.15 2.35
CA SER A 569 -34.19 18.77 2.56
C SER A 569 -33.25 19.45 1.56
N PHE A 570 -33.68 19.68 0.32
CA PHE A 570 -32.90 20.46 -0.64
C PHE A 570 -32.76 21.93 -0.21
N GLU A 571 -33.79 22.53 0.37
CA GLU A 571 -33.77 23.90 0.88
C GLU A 571 -32.81 24.04 2.06
N GLU A 572 -32.76 23.05 2.95
CA GLU A 572 -31.78 22.94 4.03
C GLU A 572 -30.35 22.86 3.47
N ILE A 573 -30.13 22.04 2.44
CA ILE A 573 -28.85 21.92 1.73
C ILE A 573 -28.45 23.23 1.03
N ALA A 574 -29.39 23.88 0.34
CA ALA A 574 -29.14 25.13 -0.35
C ALA A 574 -28.79 26.25 0.64
N THR A 575 -29.45 26.25 1.81
CA THR A 575 -29.15 27.17 2.92
C THR A 575 -27.73 26.93 3.44
N ALA A 576 -27.36 25.68 3.75
CA ALA A 576 -26.02 25.34 4.22
C ALA A 576 -24.92 25.70 3.19
N ALA A 577 -25.18 25.47 1.90
CA ALA A 577 -24.26 25.84 0.83
C ALA A 577 -24.06 27.35 0.71
N ARG A 578 -25.14 28.14 0.81
CA ARG A 578 -25.08 29.61 0.81
C ARG A 578 -24.40 30.16 2.05
N GLU A 579 -24.68 29.59 3.22
CA GLU A 579 -24.00 29.96 4.46
C GLU A 579 -22.51 29.68 4.39
N HIS A 580 -22.09 28.55 3.82
CA HIS A 580 -20.66 28.25 3.61
C HIS A 580 -19.99 29.27 2.69
N VAL A 581 -20.63 29.66 1.58
CA VAL A 581 -20.14 30.72 0.69
C VAL A 581 -20.08 32.06 1.44
N ASN A 582 -21.09 32.40 2.25
CA ASN A 582 -21.11 33.63 3.05
C ASN A 582 -19.99 33.68 4.10
N VAL A 583 -19.78 32.60 4.87
CA VAL A 583 -18.66 32.52 5.83
C VAL A 583 -17.32 32.69 5.11
N ARG A 584 -17.19 32.16 3.88
CA ARG A 584 -15.97 32.32 3.09
C ARG A 584 -15.79 33.74 2.55
N ARG A 585 -16.89 34.42 2.17
CA ARG A 585 -16.89 35.84 1.81
C ARG A 585 -16.41 36.68 2.98
N GLU A 586 -16.95 36.46 4.17
CA GLU A 586 -16.54 37.17 5.39
C GLU A 586 -15.06 36.94 5.73
N LEU A 587 -14.56 35.70 5.60
CA LEU A 587 -13.14 35.40 5.80
C LEU A 587 -12.23 36.13 4.80
N MET A 588 -12.67 36.26 3.55
CA MET A 588 -11.96 37.01 2.51
C MET A 588 -12.00 38.52 2.81
N GLU A 589 -13.16 39.08 3.17
CA GLU A 589 -13.31 40.48 3.55
C GLU A 589 -12.53 40.85 4.83
N LEU A 590 -12.48 39.95 5.82
CA LEU A 590 -11.68 40.12 7.03
C LEU A 590 -10.18 40.15 6.70
N ARG A 591 -9.74 39.32 5.75
CA ARG A 591 -8.37 39.33 5.25
C ARG A 591 -8.05 40.62 4.48
N GLU A 592 -8.98 41.13 3.68
CA GLU A 592 -8.83 42.42 3.00
C GLU A 592 -8.77 43.60 4.00
N ARG A 593 -9.53 43.55 5.10
CA ARG A 593 -9.51 44.55 6.17
C ARG A 593 -8.27 44.46 7.11
N SER A 594 -7.52 43.36 7.06
CA SER A 594 -6.33 43.13 7.90
C SER A 594 -5.11 43.94 7.47
N VAL A 595 -5.17 44.53 6.27
CA VAL A 595 -4.05 45.24 5.64
C VAL A 595 -4.18 46.73 6.01
N PRO A 596 -3.22 47.34 6.75
CA PRO A 596 -3.29 48.76 7.11
C PRO A 596 -3.22 49.64 5.87
N PRO A 597 -3.86 50.82 5.86
CA PRO A 597 -3.82 51.72 4.71
C PRO A 597 -2.51 52.49 4.71
N GLU A 598 -1.60 52.18 3.79
CA GLU A 598 -0.56 53.14 3.42
C GLU A 598 -1.14 54.15 2.42
N ARG A 599 -0.95 55.42 2.77
CA ARG A 599 -1.41 56.61 2.07
C ARG A 599 -0.51 56.91 0.87
N ASP A 600 -1.19 57.10 -0.26
CA ASP A 600 -0.94 58.01 -1.38
C ASP A 600 0.48 58.21 -1.89
N GLY A 601 0.69 57.74 -3.13
CA GLY A 601 1.83 58.07 -3.97
C GLY A 601 1.83 57.39 -5.34
N GLU A 602 0.78 57.66 -6.13
CA GLU A 602 0.77 57.65 -7.61
C GLU A 602 1.08 56.35 -8.39
N ARG A 603 -0.03 55.77 -8.84
CA ARG A 603 -0.27 54.72 -9.85
C ARG A 603 0.79 54.58 -10.96
N ALA A 604 1.32 53.37 -11.15
CA ALA A 604 0.87 52.43 -12.20
C ALA A 604 1.68 51.11 -12.20
N VAL A 605 0.97 50.02 -12.52
CA VAL A 605 1.46 48.67 -12.92
C VAL A 605 2.00 47.80 -11.78
N GLY A 606 1.37 46.64 -11.60
CA GLY A 606 1.60 45.74 -10.48
C GLY A 606 2.83 44.87 -10.66
N GLU A 607 3.40 44.44 -9.54
CA GLU A 607 4.39 43.37 -9.54
C GLU A 607 4.49 42.69 -8.17
N GLN A 608 4.75 41.39 -8.26
CA GLN A 608 4.90 40.44 -7.17
C GLN A 608 6.06 40.90 -6.27
N ASN A 609 5.86 40.97 -4.96
CA ASN A 609 7.00 41.06 -4.05
C ASN A 609 7.57 39.64 -3.85
N ASP A 610 8.28 39.21 -4.90
CA ASP A 610 9.35 38.24 -4.82
C ASP A 610 10.42 38.78 -3.91
N ASP A 611 10.62 38.18 -2.74
CA ASP A 611 11.81 38.46 -1.95
C ASP A 611 13.05 37.91 -2.69
N PRO A 612 13.88 38.76 -3.31
CA PRO A 612 14.99 38.29 -4.15
C PRO A 612 16.09 37.65 -3.31
N ARG A 613 16.20 38.01 -2.02
CA ARG A 613 17.18 37.41 -1.10
C ARG A 613 16.78 35.99 -0.73
N ALA A 614 15.51 35.74 -0.48
CA ALA A 614 15.01 34.39 -0.21
C ALA A 614 15.18 33.45 -1.43
N ARG A 615 14.97 33.96 -2.65
CA ARG A 615 15.25 33.22 -3.89
C ARG A 615 16.74 32.96 -4.10
N TRP A 616 17.59 33.94 -3.81
CA TRP A 616 19.04 33.79 -3.87
C TRP A 616 19.53 32.73 -2.87
N ASP A 617 19.08 32.79 -1.62
CA ASP A 617 19.49 31.85 -0.57
C ASP A 617 19.02 30.42 -0.86
N ASP A 618 17.82 30.25 -1.42
CA ASP A 618 17.31 28.96 -1.89
C ASP A 618 18.11 28.42 -3.08
N ALA A 619 18.41 29.26 -4.09
CA ALA A 619 19.21 28.86 -5.24
C ALA A 619 20.65 28.49 -4.83
N VAL A 620 21.29 29.26 -3.94
CA VAL A 620 22.63 28.97 -3.41
C VAL A 620 22.63 27.66 -2.64
N SER A 621 21.58 27.38 -1.86
CA SER A 621 21.43 26.12 -1.13
C SER A 621 21.30 24.91 -2.06
N ARG A 622 20.69 25.07 -3.24
CA ARG A 622 20.46 23.99 -4.21
C ARG A 622 21.62 23.75 -5.17
N HIS A 623 22.29 24.80 -5.65
CA HIS A 623 23.27 24.72 -6.73
C HIS A 623 24.70 25.13 -6.34
N GLY A 624 24.88 25.70 -5.15
CA GLY A 624 26.16 26.20 -4.65
C GLY A 624 26.48 27.61 -5.13
N LEU A 625 27.07 28.42 -4.25
CA LEU A 625 27.28 29.86 -4.45
C LEU A 625 27.94 30.23 -5.78
N ARG A 626 29.06 29.57 -6.13
CA ARG A 626 29.80 29.84 -7.38
C ARG A 626 28.97 29.56 -8.64
N THR A 627 28.13 28.53 -8.60
CA THR A 627 27.25 28.16 -9.72
C THR A 627 26.16 29.22 -9.91
N VAL A 628 25.60 29.69 -8.80
CA VAL A 628 24.54 30.71 -8.79
C VAL A 628 25.07 32.08 -9.18
N GLU A 629 26.23 32.50 -8.67
CA GLU A 629 26.87 33.77 -9.04
C GLU A 629 27.19 33.83 -10.54
N ALA A 630 27.79 32.77 -11.09
CA ALA A 630 28.12 32.69 -12.51
C ALA A 630 26.86 32.67 -13.40
N ALA A 631 25.79 32.00 -12.97
CA ALA A 631 24.51 31.97 -13.69
C ALA A 631 23.82 33.34 -13.63
N ASN A 632 23.74 33.93 -12.44
CA ASN A 632 23.07 35.21 -12.22
C ASN A 632 23.74 36.35 -12.99
N GLN A 633 25.07 36.38 -13.05
CA GLN A 633 25.80 37.41 -13.80
C GLN A 633 25.42 37.42 -15.29
N VAL A 634 25.25 36.25 -15.90
CA VAL A 634 24.90 36.17 -17.32
C VAL A 634 23.39 36.37 -17.54
N MET A 635 22.54 35.83 -16.67
CA MET A 635 21.09 35.98 -16.79
C MET A 635 20.63 37.43 -16.60
N LEU A 636 21.30 38.21 -15.75
CA LEU A 636 21.02 39.64 -15.61
C LEU A 636 21.25 40.42 -16.91
N GLU A 637 22.28 40.08 -17.68
CA GLU A 637 22.51 40.71 -19.00
C GLU A 637 21.51 40.23 -20.05
N VAL A 638 21.09 38.95 -20.00
CA VAL A 638 20.01 38.42 -20.86
C VAL A 638 18.70 39.16 -20.61
N GLU A 639 18.30 39.30 -19.34
CA GLU A 639 17.08 40.04 -18.95
C GLU A 639 17.19 41.52 -19.33
N ARG A 640 18.34 42.15 -19.09
CA ARG A 640 18.59 43.53 -19.51
C ARG A 640 18.38 43.73 -21.02
N TYR A 641 18.92 42.85 -21.86
CA TYR A 641 18.72 42.97 -23.31
C TYR A 641 17.28 42.69 -23.73
N ARG A 642 16.57 41.75 -23.08
CA ARG A 642 15.14 41.49 -23.31
C ARG A 642 14.31 42.73 -22.99
N ASP A 643 14.57 43.37 -21.84
CA ASP A 643 13.92 44.62 -21.43
C ASP A 643 14.22 45.78 -22.38
N GLU A 644 15.47 45.93 -22.83
CA GLU A 644 15.86 46.98 -23.79
C GLU A 644 15.20 46.78 -25.16
N ILE A 645 15.02 45.53 -25.62
CA ILE A 645 14.28 45.20 -26.84
C ILE A 645 12.80 45.50 -26.68
N GLU A 646 12.16 45.07 -25.59
CA GLU A 646 10.75 45.35 -25.31
C GLU A 646 10.47 46.86 -25.28
N LYS A 647 11.35 47.63 -24.64
CA LYS A 647 11.28 49.10 -24.64
C LYS A 647 11.45 49.69 -26.05
N ALA A 648 12.37 49.15 -26.85
CA ALA A 648 12.57 49.60 -28.24
C ALA A 648 11.37 49.30 -29.16
N GLU A 649 10.70 48.15 -28.96
CA GLU A 649 9.49 47.76 -29.70
C GLU A 649 8.30 48.66 -29.39
N SER A 650 8.20 49.15 -28.14
CA SER A 650 7.14 50.09 -27.73
C SER A 650 7.30 51.51 -28.33
N GLY A 651 8.49 51.87 -28.81
CA GLY A 651 8.87 53.25 -29.15
C GLY A 651 9.07 53.61 -30.62
N LYS A 652 8.83 52.70 -31.59
CA LYS A 652 9.12 52.89 -33.04
C LYS A 652 10.54 53.41 -33.32
N ARG A 653 11.58 52.68 -32.90
CA ARG A 653 12.98 52.89 -33.34
C ARG A 653 13.56 51.62 -33.95
N ASP A 654 13.18 51.32 -35.19
CA ASP A 654 13.58 50.10 -35.89
C ASP A 654 15.09 49.97 -36.13
N SER A 655 15.84 51.09 -36.18
CA SER A 655 17.27 51.07 -36.53
C SER A 655 18.20 50.53 -35.43
N GLN A 656 17.78 50.50 -34.17
CA GLN A 656 18.58 49.97 -33.05
C GLN A 656 18.20 48.53 -32.66
N LYS A 657 17.04 48.05 -33.12
CA LYS A 657 16.48 46.74 -32.76
C LYS A 657 17.40 45.58 -33.14
N ALA A 658 17.90 45.57 -34.39
CA ALA A 658 18.79 44.52 -34.86
C ALA A 658 20.11 44.44 -34.06
N THR A 659 20.58 45.56 -33.51
CA THR A 659 21.81 45.59 -32.70
C THR A 659 21.57 45.04 -31.29
N LEU A 660 20.40 45.35 -30.71
CA LEU A 660 19.99 44.82 -29.41
C LEU A 660 19.66 43.33 -29.48
N GLU A 661 18.98 42.87 -30.53
CA GLU A 661 18.73 41.44 -30.78
C GLU A 661 20.04 40.66 -30.96
N ALA A 662 21.03 41.22 -31.67
CA ALA A 662 22.35 40.63 -31.76
C ALA A 662 23.13 40.66 -30.42
N GLY A 663 22.84 41.61 -29.53
CA GLY A 663 23.30 41.63 -28.15
C GLY A 663 22.69 40.49 -27.33
N LEU A 664 21.37 40.38 -27.35
CA LEU A 664 20.63 39.33 -26.66
C LEU A 664 21.08 37.93 -27.08
N GLN A 665 21.21 37.68 -28.39
CA GLN A 665 21.65 36.38 -28.89
C GLN A 665 23.08 36.02 -28.46
N ARG A 666 23.95 37.03 -28.24
CA ARG A 666 25.29 36.79 -27.68
C ARG A 666 25.22 36.39 -26.21
N GLU A 667 24.38 37.03 -25.40
CA GLU A 667 24.23 36.66 -23.98
C GLU A 667 23.56 35.30 -23.80
N ILE A 668 22.53 35.00 -24.58
CA ILE A 668 21.89 33.68 -24.59
C ILE A 668 22.91 32.60 -24.99
N ALA A 669 23.81 32.87 -25.94
CA ALA A 669 24.89 31.95 -26.28
C ALA A 669 25.89 31.77 -25.13
N ARG A 670 26.24 32.83 -24.39
CA ARG A 670 27.11 32.74 -23.19
C ARG A 670 26.44 31.94 -22.07
N ALA A 671 25.16 32.17 -21.82
CA ALA A 671 24.38 31.40 -20.85
C ALA A 671 24.31 29.92 -21.27
N ALA A 672 24.08 29.66 -22.55
CA ALA A 672 24.06 28.32 -23.10
C ALA A 672 25.40 27.58 -22.96
N GLU A 673 26.54 28.26 -23.15
CA GLU A 673 27.85 27.68 -22.93
C GLU A 673 28.09 27.32 -21.45
N LEU A 674 27.59 28.12 -20.51
CA LEU A 674 27.60 27.79 -19.07
C LEU A 674 26.72 26.59 -18.75
N GLY A 675 25.50 26.53 -19.31
CA GLY A 675 24.61 25.37 -19.17
C GLY A 675 25.21 24.09 -19.74
N ALA A 676 25.85 24.18 -20.92
CA ALA A 676 26.57 23.08 -21.57
C ALA A 676 27.86 22.69 -20.81
N ALA A 677 28.47 23.62 -20.06
CA ALA A 677 29.62 23.35 -19.20
C ALA A 677 29.22 22.65 -17.88
N GLY A 678 27.92 22.51 -17.61
CA GLY A 678 27.39 21.85 -16.41
C GLY A 678 26.82 22.78 -15.35
N ASN A 679 26.57 24.06 -15.64
CA ASN A 679 25.88 24.94 -14.68
C ASN A 679 24.42 24.48 -14.50
N THR A 680 24.10 24.00 -13.29
CA THR A 680 22.80 23.39 -12.99
C THR A 680 21.65 24.40 -12.87
N LEU A 681 21.94 25.65 -12.46
CA LEU A 681 20.89 26.68 -12.34
C LEU A 681 20.44 27.16 -13.73
N ILE A 682 21.37 27.35 -14.66
CA ILE A 682 21.05 27.67 -16.06
C ILE A 682 20.18 26.57 -16.71
N ARG A 683 20.45 25.30 -16.39
CA ARG A 683 19.65 24.16 -16.89
C ARG A 683 18.24 24.13 -16.30
N GLU A 684 18.08 24.50 -15.04
CA GLU A 684 16.76 24.65 -14.41
C GLU A 684 15.97 25.81 -15.04
N ILE A 685 16.60 26.96 -15.27
CA ILE A 685 15.98 28.10 -15.96
C ILE A 685 15.52 27.69 -17.38
N ALA A 686 16.30 26.87 -18.08
CA ALA A 686 15.95 26.34 -19.39
C ALA A 686 14.77 25.35 -19.41
N GLU A 687 14.26 24.88 -18.26
CA GLU A 687 13.02 24.09 -18.22
C GLU A 687 11.79 24.96 -18.55
N VAL A 688 11.89 26.27 -18.30
CA VAL A 688 10.84 27.26 -18.54
C VAL A 688 11.19 28.26 -19.65
N ASP A 689 12.48 28.45 -19.96
CA ASP A 689 12.97 29.30 -21.06
C ASP A 689 13.37 28.46 -22.29
N GLU A 690 12.49 28.43 -23.29
CA GLU A 690 12.69 27.63 -24.51
C GLU A 690 13.84 28.16 -25.39
N GLU A 691 14.12 29.47 -25.41
CA GLU A 691 15.23 30.04 -26.19
C GLU A 691 16.57 29.59 -25.62
N LEU A 692 16.70 29.63 -24.30
CA LEU A 692 17.88 29.16 -23.58
C LEU A 692 18.05 27.64 -23.73
N ARG A 693 16.96 26.87 -23.66
CA ARG A 693 16.96 25.42 -23.87
C ARG A 693 17.47 25.02 -25.25
N VAL A 694 16.99 25.69 -26.30
CA VAL A 694 17.45 25.46 -27.68
C VAL A 694 18.91 25.88 -27.84
N ALA A 695 19.33 26.99 -27.24
CA ALA A 695 20.71 27.46 -27.29
C ALA A 695 21.69 26.51 -26.58
N ILE A 696 21.34 25.98 -25.40
CA ILE A 696 22.12 24.95 -24.68
C ILE A 696 22.30 23.73 -25.56
N GLY A 697 21.22 23.24 -26.19
CA GLY A 697 21.29 22.15 -27.14
C GLY A 697 22.29 22.42 -28.26
N ARG A 698 22.26 23.60 -28.89
CA ARG A 698 23.22 23.97 -29.94
C ARG A 698 24.67 24.05 -29.43
N ALA A 699 24.89 24.58 -28.22
CA ALA A 699 26.22 24.69 -27.61
C ALA A 699 26.82 23.30 -27.28
N GLU A 700 26.00 22.37 -26.79
CA GLU A 700 26.41 20.97 -26.52
C GLU A 700 26.83 20.25 -27.80
N HIS A 701 26.03 20.39 -28.88
CA HIS A 701 26.37 19.81 -30.19
C HIS A 701 27.64 20.43 -30.79
N SER A 702 27.88 21.73 -30.58
CA SER A 702 29.11 22.41 -31.01
C SER A 702 30.34 21.95 -30.22
N ARG A 703 30.20 21.69 -28.91
CA ARG A 703 31.28 21.14 -28.07
C ARG A 703 31.62 19.71 -28.45
N ASP A 704 30.64 18.88 -28.77
CA ASP A 704 30.88 17.53 -29.27
C ASP A 704 31.57 17.54 -30.63
N GLY A 705 31.24 18.50 -31.50
CA GLY A 705 31.95 18.75 -32.75
C GLY A 705 33.40 19.26 -32.55
N ARG A 706 33.64 20.15 -31.58
CA ARG A 706 34.98 20.62 -31.19
C ARG A 706 35.81 19.52 -30.54
N ASN A 707 35.23 18.67 -29.69
CA ASN A 707 35.92 17.53 -29.09
C ASN A 707 36.29 16.47 -30.15
N LYS A 708 35.43 16.24 -31.15
CA LYS A 708 35.77 15.40 -32.31
C LYS A 708 36.88 15.99 -33.17
N SER A 709 36.87 17.30 -33.43
CA SER A 709 37.92 17.98 -34.22
C SER A 709 39.22 18.22 -33.44
N LYS A 710 39.19 18.30 -32.11
CA LYS A 710 40.37 18.28 -31.22
C LYS A 710 40.99 16.88 -31.13
N ALA A 711 40.16 15.83 -31.24
CA ALA A 711 40.64 14.44 -31.39
C ALA A 711 41.26 14.16 -32.78
N THR A 712 40.85 14.88 -33.85
CA THR A 712 41.53 14.84 -35.16
C THR A 712 42.70 15.85 -35.28
N GLY A 713 42.69 16.95 -34.52
CA GLY A 713 43.72 17.99 -34.49
C GLY A 713 44.88 17.75 -33.51
N MET A 714 44.69 16.89 -32.50
CA MET A 714 45.78 16.32 -31.67
C MET A 714 46.50 15.15 -32.37
N ARG A 715 46.50 15.16 -33.72
CA ARG A 715 47.37 14.35 -34.57
C ARG A 715 48.27 15.19 -35.50
N SER A 716 48.42 16.48 -35.23
CA SER A 716 49.38 17.33 -35.94
C SER A 716 49.93 18.45 -35.04
N VAL A 717 51.26 18.60 -35.11
CA VAL A 717 52.13 19.63 -34.52
C VAL A 717 52.71 19.28 -33.14
N ASP A 718 53.69 18.38 -33.15
CA ASP A 718 54.95 18.61 -32.44
C ASP A 718 55.84 19.52 -33.32
N THR A 719 56.44 20.53 -32.71
CA THR A 719 57.62 21.30 -33.17
C THR A 719 58.46 21.52 -31.89
N PRO A 720 59.79 21.78 -31.93
CA PRO A 720 60.61 22.15 -33.09
C PRO A 720 62.05 21.56 -33.12
N ALA A 721 62.80 22.00 -34.14
CA ALA A 721 64.25 22.19 -34.19
C ALA A 721 65.03 21.27 -35.15
N GLU A 722 65.89 21.96 -35.88
CA GLU A 722 66.81 21.58 -36.94
C GLU A 722 67.81 20.49 -36.54
N VAL A 723 68.27 19.71 -37.53
CA VAL A 723 69.70 19.57 -37.96
C VAL A 723 69.92 18.21 -38.64
N ASN A 724 70.41 18.30 -39.89
CA ASN A 724 71.26 17.39 -40.68
C ASN A 724 70.78 15.97 -41.04
N GLU A 725 70.82 15.67 -42.36
CA GLU A 725 71.79 14.75 -43.03
C GLU A 725 71.42 13.29 -42.74
N ASP A 726 71.42 12.33 -43.65
CA ASP A 726 71.83 12.21 -45.04
C ASP A 726 71.52 10.74 -45.41
N ILE A 727 71.51 10.45 -46.71
CA ILE A 727 72.14 9.23 -47.28
C ILE A 727 71.44 7.85 -47.12
N GLU A 728 71.05 7.34 -48.30
CA GLU A 728 71.28 5.97 -48.83
C GLU A 728 70.48 4.78 -48.28
N HIS A 729 69.67 4.13 -49.13
CA HIS A 729 70.00 3.11 -50.16
C HIS A 729 70.05 1.67 -49.62
N GLY A 730 69.60 0.77 -50.48
CA GLY A 730 69.99 -0.64 -50.48
C GLY A 730 68.86 -1.54 -50.01
N ASP A 731 68.08 -2.08 -50.95
CA ASP A 731 68.28 -3.45 -51.49
C ASP A 731 68.00 -4.52 -50.43
N GLY A 732 67.05 -5.42 -50.60
CA GLY A 732 66.83 -6.20 -51.81
C GLY A 732 66.62 -7.68 -51.41
N PRO A 733 66.28 -8.56 -52.35
CA PRO A 733 65.21 -9.55 -52.16
C PRO A 733 65.66 -11.01 -52.31
N ALA A 734 64.78 -11.98 -51.94
CA ALA A 734 64.72 -13.35 -52.47
C ALA A 734 63.69 -14.15 -51.64
N ARG A 735 62.98 -15.19 -52.08
CA ARG A 735 62.73 -15.92 -53.34
C ARG A 735 61.52 -16.85 -53.03
N ARG A 736 60.67 -17.12 -54.03
CA ARG A 736 59.59 -18.17 -54.03
C ARG A 736 60.19 -19.55 -54.45
N PRO A 737 59.46 -20.63 -54.83
CA PRO A 737 58.07 -21.12 -54.62
C PRO A 737 57.90 -22.67 -54.37
N ALA A 738 56.66 -23.10 -54.06
CA ALA A 738 55.85 -24.27 -54.52
C ALA A 738 56.21 -25.77 -54.35
N ASP A 739 55.13 -26.58 -54.43
CA ASP A 739 54.92 -28.07 -54.53
C ASP A 739 54.64 -28.82 -53.21
N ALA A 740 53.74 -29.82 -53.06
CA ALA A 740 52.65 -30.45 -53.82
C ALA A 740 51.83 -31.39 -52.87
N GLU A 741 50.78 -32.02 -53.42
CA GLU A 741 49.70 -32.92 -52.92
C GLU A 741 50.19 -34.20 -52.16
N GLU A 742 49.44 -35.12 -51.52
CA GLU A 742 48.04 -35.61 -51.58
C GLU A 742 47.74 -36.64 -50.43
N GLU A 743 46.44 -36.82 -50.11
CA GLU A 743 45.68 -38.04 -49.68
C GLU A 743 46.02 -38.96 -48.46
N ARG A 744 45.01 -39.14 -47.57
CA ARG A 744 44.19 -40.38 -47.42
C ARG A 744 43.10 -40.29 -46.32
N ASP A 745 41.88 -40.67 -46.68
CA ASP A 745 40.76 -41.20 -45.86
C ASP A 745 40.31 -42.53 -46.57
N PRO A 746 39.25 -43.32 -46.26
CA PRO A 746 38.23 -43.34 -45.19
C PRO A 746 37.83 -44.77 -44.68
N ALA A 747 36.82 -44.89 -43.78
CA ALA A 747 35.78 -45.95 -43.80
C ALA A 747 34.66 -45.75 -42.73
N ASP A 748 33.46 -45.40 -43.21
CA ASP A 748 32.10 -45.59 -42.64
C ASP A 748 31.59 -47.03 -43.02
N PRO A 749 30.49 -47.66 -42.52
CA PRO A 749 29.10 -47.21 -42.73
C PRO A 749 28.01 -47.61 -41.69
N ASP A 750 27.15 -46.65 -41.38
CA ASP A 750 25.70 -46.61 -41.70
C ASP A 750 24.82 -47.90 -41.69
N ARG A 751 23.67 -47.84 -40.98
CA ARG A 751 22.39 -48.39 -41.48
C ARG A 751 21.14 -47.86 -40.73
N ALA A 752 20.28 -47.23 -41.52
CA ALA A 752 18.90 -46.83 -41.23
C ALA A 752 17.88 -47.98 -41.26
N ARG A 753 16.74 -47.80 -40.57
CA ARG A 753 15.32 -47.97 -41.03
C ARG A 753 14.38 -48.03 -39.80
N GLN A 754 13.42 -47.11 -39.62
CA GLN A 754 12.10 -46.97 -40.25
C GLN A 754 11.00 -47.81 -39.56
N GLU A 755 9.82 -47.18 -39.38
CA GLU A 755 8.48 -47.72 -39.06
C GLU A 755 8.07 -47.78 -37.57
N ARG A 756 7.13 -46.94 -37.08
CA ARG A 756 5.65 -46.82 -37.27
C ARG A 756 4.84 -47.71 -36.30
N PHE A 757 3.93 -47.05 -35.55
CA PHE A 757 2.58 -47.49 -35.07
C PHE A 757 2.49 -48.84 -34.29
N THR A 758 1.75 -49.06 -33.19
CA THR A 758 0.38 -48.67 -32.83
C THR A 758 0.06 -49.18 -31.41
N THR A 759 -0.93 -48.51 -30.80
CA THR A 759 -1.91 -48.87 -29.75
C THR A 759 -2.18 -50.29 -29.26
N ARG A 760 -2.78 -50.30 -28.04
CA ARG A 760 -3.64 -51.27 -27.31
C ARG A 760 -2.91 -52.32 -26.46
N ALA A 761 -3.42 -52.85 -25.34
CA ALA A 761 -4.48 -52.59 -24.35
C ALA A 761 -4.79 -53.96 -23.70
N ALA A 762 -4.91 -54.02 -22.36
CA ALA A 762 -5.55 -55.08 -21.54
C ALA A 762 -4.90 -56.48 -21.61
N ASP A 763 -5.03 -57.41 -20.66
CA ASP A 763 -5.83 -57.51 -19.44
C ASP A 763 -5.27 -58.65 -18.56
N THR A 764 -5.49 -58.56 -17.25
CA THR A 764 -5.50 -59.63 -16.22
C THR A 764 -4.23 -60.51 -16.03
N THR A 765 -3.92 -61.18 -14.92
CA THR A 765 -4.59 -61.52 -13.66
C THR A 765 -3.51 -62.00 -12.65
N ARG A 766 -3.87 -61.98 -11.35
CA ARG A 766 -3.62 -63.02 -10.31
C ARG A 766 -2.64 -62.76 -9.13
N THR A 767 -3.29 -62.54 -7.97
CA THR A 767 -3.11 -63.13 -6.62
C THR A 767 -1.92 -62.76 -5.72
N ASP A 768 -2.14 -61.73 -4.90
CA ASP A 768 -2.48 -61.76 -3.47
C ASP A 768 -1.95 -62.86 -2.51
N SER A 769 -1.38 -62.40 -1.39
CA SER A 769 -1.25 -63.16 -0.13
C SER A 769 -1.37 -62.22 1.09
N ALA A 770 -2.57 -62.25 1.69
CA ALA A 770 -2.96 -62.09 3.09
C ALA A 770 -2.19 -61.12 4.02
N GLN A 771 -2.84 -59.97 4.28
CA GLN A 771 -2.61 -59.07 5.41
C GLN A 771 -3.30 -59.59 6.69
N GLN A 772 -2.64 -59.44 7.83
CA GLN A 772 -3.31 -59.37 9.13
C GLN A 772 -3.93 -57.97 9.27
N HIS A 773 -5.25 -57.92 9.37
CA HIS A 773 -6.02 -56.69 9.56
C HIS A 773 -5.84 -56.15 10.98
N ILE A 774 -5.21 -54.97 11.10
CA ILE A 774 -5.39 -54.08 12.25
C ILE A 774 -6.53 -53.12 11.89
N SER A 775 -7.43 -52.85 12.83
CA SER A 775 -8.58 -51.99 12.59
C SER A 775 -8.11 -50.55 12.40
N ARG A 776 -8.56 -49.89 11.32
CA ARG A 776 -8.26 -48.49 10.96
C ARG A 776 -8.55 -47.49 12.09
N LEU A 777 -9.40 -47.86 13.05
CA LEU A 777 -9.65 -47.05 14.25
C LEU A 777 -8.47 -47.06 15.24
N GLU A 778 -7.76 -48.18 15.37
CA GLU A 778 -6.62 -48.31 16.27
C GLU A 778 -5.39 -47.58 15.73
N GLU A 779 -5.22 -47.53 14.41
CA GLU A 779 -4.14 -46.80 13.74
C GLU A 779 -4.33 -45.28 13.88
N ILE A 780 -5.57 -44.79 13.74
CA ILE A 780 -5.92 -43.38 13.95
C ILE A 780 -5.78 -42.99 15.43
N GLN A 781 -6.12 -43.90 16.37
CA GLN A 781 -5.94 -43.66 17.79
C GLN A 781 -4.45 -43.54 18.15
N ARG A 782 -3.60 -44.42 17.58
CA ARG A 782 -2.15 -44.39 17.77
C ARG A 782 -1.52 -43.10 17.23
N GLU A 783 -1.92 -42.66 16.04
CA GLU A 783 -1.46 -41.39 15.45
C GLU A 783 -1.94 -40.17 16.26
N ALA A 784 -3.12 -40.24 16.88
CA ALA A 784 -3.63 -39.18 17.75
C ALA A 784 -2.88 -39.11 19.09
N ASP A 785 -2.50 -40.26 19.64
CA ASP A 785 -1.77 -40.35 20.91
C ASP A 785 -0.30 -39.95 20.74
N GLU A 786 0.38 -40.36 19.66
CA GLU A 786 1.75 -39.90 19.32
C GLU A 786 1.82 -38.38 19.11
N LYS A 787 0.76 -37.79 18.57
CA LYS A 787 0.67 -36.34 18.35
C LYS A 787 0.40 -35.57 19.64
N ARG A 788 -0.35 -36.15 20.58
CA ARG A 788 -0.55 -35.58 21.92
C ARG A 788 0.72 -35.66 22.77
N GLU A 789 1.52 -36.69 22.59
CA GLU A 789 2.80 -36.86 23.28
C GLU A 789 3.84 -35.85 22.75
N GLN A 790 3.91 -35.63 21.43
CA GLN A 790 4.75 -34.56 20.84
C GLN A 790 4.31 -33.15 21.24
N ASP A 791 2.99 -32.88 21.31
CA ASP A 791 2.45 -31.59 21.76
C ASP A 791 2.65 -31.37 23.28
N ARG A 792 2.91 -32.43 24.06
CA ARG A 792 3.21 -32.37 25.49
C ARG A 792 4.70 -32.10 25.72
N ASP A 793 5.57 -32.77 24.97
CA ASP A 793 7.02 -32.55 24.99
C ASP A 793 7.43 -31.16 24.47
N GLU A 794 6.65 -30.56 23.55
CA GLU A 794 6.85 -29.17 23.09
C GLU A 794 6.31 -28.11 24.08
N ARG A 795 5.47 -28.49 25.06
CA ARG A 795 4.99 -27.58 26.12
C ARG A 795 5.85 -27.62 27.38
N GLU A 796 6.57 -28.72 27.59
CA GLU A 796 7.50 -28.89 28.71
C GLU A 796 8.93 -28.41 28.39
N ARG A 797 9.19 -27.94 27.16
CA ARG A 797 10.43 -27.24 26.73
C ARG A 797 10.13 -25.79 26.37
#